data_AF-A0A7C2CQ59-F1
#
_entry.id   AF-A0A7C2CQ59-F1
#
_cell.length_a   1.000
_cell.length_b   1.000
_cell.length_c   1.000
_cell.angle_alpha   90.00
_cell.angle_beta   90.00
_cell.angle_gamma   90.00
#
_symmetry.space_group_name_H-M   'P 1'
#
loop_
_entity.id
_entity.type
_entity.pdbx_description
1 polymer ?
#
loop_
_entity_poly.entity_id
_entity_poly.type
_entity_poly.pdbx_seq_one_letter_code
_entity_poly.pdbx_strand_id
1 'polypeptide(L)'
;MISEKATQIGTSPTLKISAKARAMKAAGIDVIDLSVGEPDFPTPENVKQAGIRAIQDNFTKYTENEGIPALKKAIIKRMEEDYGLHYEPNEVIVSCGAKASIFHLIMALINEGEEVIIPAPYWVTYPQAVLLAKGKPVIVQTKEENGFVLTPEELKAVITPSTKALILNNPSNPTGAAYNRKQLEALAEVIRNEDIYVIADEIYSKLVYEDFEFTSFASLGEDIKKKTILVSGVSKTYSMTGWRIGFTLGPAEIINAMAKIQSHTTSNPTSISQIASLEALRGPQYEVQRMVAEFQRRRNYCLMRLRAIPHISCFKPQGAFYLFPNFSYYYDKEAEGMQIRNSYGLAYYLLKEARVAVVPGDSFGADNYIRISYATSMENLEKGMDRIITAISKLKPSRKERRVLLSNVKTRVRKAPPVEAGIDSKLREALLTEVESYLTRGKYYEWNANINGVIIQLRTNVPHLNEFWVENWFPAQLEAEIEPHGVIYAIDGIAGREMRAFYHPETRTAFLINTDLYGPLRSLALGMAIEITERQLVTNAIRGMALDFKGNGLILVGPPGTRKTELFFELLADPRFRLQANDLVFVRLQGKNLMAECVERKLYMPTPTVELYPALASLFDLSKCENVVTRKEDCQDAECQRAEECRLDRGAPFCYRASANGYTMLDPNWLYGRGGYPRKNNLRWIFILRSDAVSPGFVELNREEALRVFESGETPGAVRTLASGKHQPFFNPHLLGTSPEKLELQRAFFQRALEGVKVYLFNSGVAGADKIKDLISSP
;
A
#
# COMPACT_ATOMS: atom_id res chain seq x y z
N MET A 1 -18.19 -8.21 13.17
CA MET A 1 -16.79 -8.63 12.91
C MET A 1 -16.79 -9.57 11.72
N ILE A 2 -15.84 -9.41 10.80
CA ILE A 2 -15.61 -10.33 9.66
C ILE A 2 -14.30 -11.11 9.90
N SER A 3 -14.00 -12.13 9.09
CA SER A 3 -12.80 -12.95 9.28
C SER A 3 -11.50 -12.17 9.03
N GLU A 4 -10.41 -12.61 9.67
CA GLU A 4 -9.06 -12.04 9.47
C GLU A 4 -8.64 -12.09 7.99
N LYS A 5 -8.90 -13.22 7.31
CA LYS A 5 -8.65 -13.38 5.87
C LYS A 5 -9.32 -12.30 5.03
N ALA A 6 -10.58 -11.97 5.32
CA ALA A 6 -11.32 -10.93 4.61
C ALA A 6 -10.77 -9.52 4.87
N THR A 7 -10.12 -9.30 6.01
CA THR A 7 -9.50 -8.01 6.38
C THR A 7 -8.12 -7.83 5.73
N GLN A 8 -7.40 -8.92 5.46
CA GLN A 8 -6.06 -8.90 4.85
C GLN A 8 -6.07 -8.69 3.33
N ILE A 9 -7.23 -8.84 2.67
CA ILE A 9 -7.35 -8.73 1.21
C ILE A 9 -7.87 -7.34 0.86
N GLY A 10 -7.05 -6.56 0.13
CA GLY A 10 -7.48 -5.27 -0.39
C GLY A 10 -8.53 -5.42 -1.49
N THR A 11 -9.44 -4.44 -1.60
CA THR A 11 -10.29 -4.34 -2.80
C THR A 11 -9.41 -4.12 -4.03
N SER A 12 -9.66 -4.89 -5.11
CA SER A 12 -8.83 -4.80 -6.32
C SER A 12 -8.84 -3.35 -6.85
N PRO A 13 -7.67 -2.70 -7.01
CA PRO A 13 -7.62 -1.30 -7.47
C PRO A 13 -8.21 -1.12 -8.87
N THR A 14 -8.15 -2.17 -9.71
CA THR A 14 -8.81 -2.22 -11.03
C THR A 14 -10.33 -1.98 -10.93
N LEU A 15 -10.98 -2.43 -9.85
CA LEU A 15 -12.41 -2.26 -9.64
C LEU A 15 -12.78 -0.80 -9.38
N LYS A 16 -11.91 -0.01 -8.73
CA LYS A 16 -12.18 1.41 -8.41
C LYS A 16 -12.24 2.29 -9.65
N ILE A 17 -11.25 2.16 -10.54
CA ILE A 17 -11.25 2.90 -11.82
C ILE A 17 -12.40 2.42 -12.71
N SER A 18 -12.63 1.10 -12.77
CA SER A 18 -13.75 0.54 -13.53
C SER A 18 -15.11 1.05 -13.03
N ALA A 19 -15.31 1.12 -11.71
CA ALA A 19 -16.55 1.63 -11.12
C ALA A 19 -16.76 3.12 -11.46
N LYS A 20 -15.71 3.93 -11.35
CA LYS A 20 -15.79 5.36 -11.69
C LYS A 20 -16.05 5.57 -13.19
N ALA A 21 -15.37 4.83 -14.06
CA ALA A 21 -15.62 4.86 -15.51
C ALA A 21 -17.08 4.46 -15.83
N ARG A 22 -17.62 3.44 -15.17
CA ARG A 22 -19.00 2.99 -15.33
C ARG A 22 -20.01 4.05 -14.85
N ALA A 23 -19.75 4.70 -13.72
CA ALA A 23 -20.57 5.80 -13.21
C ALA A 23 -20.55 7.01 -14.17
N MET A 24 -19.39 7.35 -14.73
CA MET A 24 -19.28 8.41 -15.75
C MET A 24 -20.06 8.07 -17.01
N LYS A 25 -19.97 6.83 -17.51
CA LYS A 25 -20.80 6.36 -18.64
C LYS A 25 -22.29 6.43 -18.34
N ALA A 26 -22.71 6.02 -17.14
CA ALA A 26 -24.10 6.09 -16.70
C ALA A 26 -24.61 7.55 -16.61
N ALA A 27 -23.72 8.50 -16.31
CA ALA A 27 -24.00 9.93 -16.36
C ALA A 27 -23.96 10.53 -17.78
N GLY A 28 -23.89 9.71 -18.83
CA GLY A 28 -23.86 10.16 -20.24
C GLY A 28 -22.50 10.68 -20.70
N ILE A 29 -21.43 10.50 -19.92
CA ILE A 29 -20.08 10.92 -20.31
C ILE A 29 -19.47 9.86 -21.22
N ASP A 30 -19.00 10.27 -22.40
CA ASP A 30 -18.29 9.41 -23.34
C ASP A 30 -16.88 9.05 -22.82
N VAL A 31 -16.78 7.87 -22.20
CA VAL A 31 -15.54 7.30 -21.62
C VAL A 31 -15.05 6.12 -22.47
N ILE A 32 -13.81 6.21 -22.93
CA ILE A 32 -13.11 5.09 -23.57
C ILE A 32 -12.52 4.21 -22.47
N ASP A 33 -12.87 2.92 -22.49
CA ASP A 33 -12.42 1.98 -21.47
C ASP A 33 -11.36 1.03 -22.02
N LEU A 34 -10.10 1.30 -21.67
CA LEU A 34 -8.94 0.47 -22.02
C LEU A 34 -8.47 -0.33 -20.79
N SER A 35 -9.32 -0.45 -19.77
CA SER A 35 -9.00 -1.18 -18.54
C SER A 35 -9.46 -2.63 -18.59
N VAL A 36 -10.47 -2.96 -19.40
CA VAL A 36 -11.12 -4.27 -19.40
C VAL A 36 -10.27 -5.32 -20.12
N GLY A 37 -10.08 -6.47 -19.46
CA GLY A 37 -9.32 -7.59 -19.99
C GLY A 37 -10.16 -8.64 -20.70
N GLU A 38 -11.12 -8.26 -21.54
CA GLU A 38 -11.96 -9.20 -22.29
C GLU A 38 -11.92 -8.92 -23.79
N PRO A 39 -11.88 -9.95 -24.65
CA PRO A 39 -12.08 -9.77 -26.09
C PRO A 39 -13.45 -9.13 -26.39
N ASP A 40 -13.48 -8.18 -27.32
CA ASP A 40 -14.69 -7.50 -27.81
C ASP A 40 -15.44 -8.30 -28.88
N PHE A 41 -14.86 -9.39 -29.37
CA PHE A 41 -15.50 -10.30 -30.31
C PHE A 41 -16.68 -11.02 -29.65
N PRO A 42 -17.78 -11.29 -30.37
CA PRO A 42 -18.78 -12.22 -29.88
C PRO A 42 -18.17 -13.63 -29.75
N THR A 43 -18.73 -14.44 -28.84
CA THR A 43 -18.47 -15.89 -28.83
C THR A 43 -18.73 -16.48 -30.24
N PRO A 44 -17.90 -17.40 -30.76
CA PRO A 44 -18.10 -18.02 -32.07
C PRO A 44 -19.50 -18.63 -32.23
N GLU A 45 -20.05 -18.54 -33.44
CA GLU A 45 -21.46 -18.88 -33.65
C GLU A 45 -21.75 -20.36 -33.40
N ASN A 46 -20.88 -21.27 -33.85
CA ASN A 46 -21.01 -22.71 -33.57
C ASN A 46 -21.05 -22.99 -32.06
N VAL A 47 -20.25 -22.27 -31.27
CA VAL A 47 -20.19 -22.37 -29.80
C VAL A 47 -21.49 -21.87 -29.15
N LYS A 48 -22.04 -20.74 -29.61
CA LYS A 48 -23.34 -20.26 -29.14
C LYS A 48 -24.44 -21.28 -29.42
N GLN A 49 -24.48 -21.81 -30.65
CA GLN A 49 -25.48 -22.79 -31.06
C GLN A 49 -25.37 -24.09 -30.23
N ALA A 50 -24.16 -24.53 -29.88
CA ALA A 50 -23.98 -25.65 -28.97
C ALA A 50 -24.54 -25.37 -27.56
N GLY A 51 -24.33 -24.17 -27.01
CA GLY A 51 -24.94 -23.75 -25.75
C GLY A 51 -26.47 -23.68 -25.82
N ILE A 52 -27.02 -23.14 -26.91
CA ILE A 52 -28.48 -23.07 -27.14
C ILE A 52 -29.08 -24.47 -27.22
N ARG A 53 -28.45 -25.38 -27.99
CA ARG A 53 -28.88 -26.78 -28.08
C ARG A 53 -28.84 -27.47 -26.72
N ALA A 54 -27.79 -27.26 -25.92
CA ALA A 54 -27.72 -27.83 -24.57
C ALA A 54 -28.91 -27.39 -23.68
N ILE A 55 -29.39 -26.15 -23.84
CA ILE A 55 -30.60 -25.67 -23.16
C ILE A 55 -31.84 -26.39 -23.70
N GLN A 56 -32.00 -26.44 -25.02
CA GLN A 56 -33.15 -27.08 -25.69
C GLN A 56 -33.25 -28.59 -25.37
N ASP A 57 -32.11 -29.27 -25.29
CA ASP A 57 -31.98 -30.69 -24.97
C ASP A 57 -32.10 -30.97 -23.45
N ASN A 58 -32.41 -29.95 -22.65
CA ASN A 58 -32.52 -30.04 -21.19
C ASN A 58 -31.25 -30.55 -20.48
N PHE A 59 -30.07 -30.22 -20.99
CA PHE A 59 -28.78 -30.51 -20.35
C PHE A 59 -28.51 -29.55 -19.16
N THR A 60 -29.42 -29.60 -18.17
CA THR A 60 -29.55 -28.62 -17.07
C THR A 60 -29.36 -29.25 -15.69
N LYS A 61 -29.00 -30.53 -15.61
CA LYS A 61 -28.76 -31.25 -14.35
C LYS A 61 -27.30 -31.15 -13.92
N TYR A 62 -27.03 -31.61 -12.71
CA TYR A 62 -25.65 -31.78 -12.22
C TYR A 62 -24.86 -32.65 -13.19
N THR A 63 -23.60 -32.30 -13.35
CA THR A 63 -22.61 -33.10 -14.09
C THR A 63 -21.53 -33.58 -13.12
N GLU A 64 -20.59 -34.36 -13.59
CA GLU A 64 -19.44 -34.76 -12.79
C GLU A 64 -18.71 -33.52 -12.23
N ASN A 65 -18.32 -33.58 -10.96
CA ASN A 65 -17.67 -32.46 -10.26
C ASN A 65 -16.44 -31.93 -11.02
N GLU A 66 -15.68 -32.83 -11.64
CA GLU A 66 -14.47 -32.49 -12.40
C GLU A 66 -14.74 -32.08 -13.86
N GLY A 67 -16.01 -32.09 -14.28
CA GLY A 67 -16.44 -31.81 -15.64
C GLY A 67 -16.75 -33.08 -16.45
N ILE A 68 -17.59 -32.90 -17.47
CA ILE A 68 -18.12 -34.00 -18.28
C ILE A 68 -16.99 -34.77 -19.00
N PRO A 69 -17.06 -36.11 -19.11
CA PRO A 69 -16.01 -36.92 -19.73
C PRO A 69 -15.66 -36.49 -21.16
N ALA A 70 -16.66 -36.06 -21.94
CA ALA A 70 -16.44 -35.60 -23.32
C ALA A 70 -15.59 -34.31 -23.37
N LEU A 71 -15.77 -33.40 -22.42
CA LEU A 71 -15.00 -32.16 -22.34
C LEU A 71 -13.57 -32.45 -21.88
N LYS A 72 -13.38 -33.30 -20.86
CA LYS A 72 -12.04 -33.73 -20.42
C LYS A 72 -11.25 -34.36 -21.58
N LYS A 73 -11.88 -35.24 -22.37
CA LYS A 73 -11.27 -35.82 -23.59
C LYS A 73 -10.92 -34.76 -24.64
N ALA A 74 -11.78 -33.77 -24.86
CA ALA A 74 -11.50 -32.69 -25.81
C ALA A 74 -10.34 -31.79 -25.36
N ILE A 75 -10.23 -31.52 -24.05
CA ILE A 75 -9.10 -30.79 -23.47
C ILE A 75 -7.79 -31.56 -23.70
N ILE A 76 -7.76 -32.85 -23.34
CA ILE A 76 -6.58 -33.72 -23.51
C ILE A 76 -6.14 -33.72 -24.98
N LYS A 77 -7.08 -34.00 -25.89
CA LYS A 77 -6.81 -34.00 -27.33
C LYS A 77 -6.25 -32.65 -27.81
N ARG A 78 -6.78 -31.54 -27.30
CA ARG A 78 -6.29 -30.21 -27.66
C ARG A 78 -4.87 -29.95 -27.15
N MET A 79 -4.52 -30.41 -25.96
CA MET A 79 -3.16 -30.30 -25.42
C MET A 79 -2.15 -31.14 -26.22
N GLU A 80 -2.56 -32.32 -26.69
CA GLU A 80 -1.76 -33.17 -27.57
C GLU A 80 -1.54 -32.50 -28.94
N GLU A 81 -2.61 -32.05 -29.60
CA GLU A 81 -2.55 -31.40 -30.91
C GLU A 81 -1.77 -30.06 -30.88
N ASP A 82 -1.93 -29.29 -29.81
CA ASP A 82 -1.35 -27.95 -29.73
C ASP A 82 0.09 -27.93 -29.21
N TYR A 83 0.42 -28.83 -28.28
CA TYR A 83 1.67 -28.76 -27.49
C TYR A 83 2.39 -30.10 -27.36
N GLY A 84 1.87 -31.19 -27.95
CA GLY A 84 2.45 -32.53 -27.82
C GLY A 84 2.36 -33.11 -26.40
N LEU A 85 1.38 -32.65 -25.61
CA LEU A 85 1.22 -33.07 -24.21
C LEU A 85 0.18 -34.17 -24.07
N HIS A 86 0.58 -35.30 -23.49
CA HIS A 86 -0.30 -36.43 -23.20
C HIS A 86 -0.74 -36.41 -21.73
N TYR A 87 -2.04 -36.50 -21.47
CA TYR A 87 -2.60 -36.56 -20.12
C TYR A 87 -3.71 -37.60 -20.05
N GLU A 88 -3.89 -38.20 -18.89
CA GLU A 88 -5.00 -39.11 -18.61
C GLU A 88 -6.25 -38.37 -18.08
N PRO A 89 -7.45 -38.94 -18.18
CA PRO A 89 -8.67 -38.29 -17.69
C PRO A 89 -8.60 -37.89 -16.20
N ASN A 90 -7.93 -38.65 -15.34
CA ASN A 90 -7.77 -38.30 -13.91
C ASN A 90 -6.73 -37.20 -13.65
N GLU A 91 -6.03 -36.72 -14.68
CA GLU A 91 -5.08 -35.62 -14.62
C GLU A 91 -5.70 -34.29 -15.07
N VAL A 92 -7.03 -34.23 -15.25
CA VAL A 92 -7.75 -33.04 -15.74
C VAL A 92 -8.95 -32.71 -14.87
N ILE A 93 -9.09 -31.43 -14.50
CA ILE A 93 -10.30 -30.88 -13.85
C ILE A 93 -10.79 -29.63 -14.58
N VAL A 94 -12.10 -29.52 -14.74
CA VAL A 94 -12.79 -28.33 -15.26
C VAL A 94 -13.38 -27.53 -14.09
N SER A 95 -13.20 -26.21 -14.09
CA SER A 95 -13.65 -25.29 -13.03
C SER A 95 -14.43 -24.10 -13.58
N CYS A 96 -15.05 -23.32 -12.69
CA CYS A 96 -15.79 -22.08 -12.99
C CYS A 96 -14.88 -20.91 -13.45
N GLY A 97 -14.12 -21.13 -14.53
CA GLY A 97 -13.11 -20.25 -15.09
C GLY A 97 -11.73 -20.46 -14.48
N ALA A 98 -10.69 -20.04 -15.20
CA ALA A 98 -9.29 -20.21 -14.78
C ALA A 98 -8.98 -19.54 -13.42
N LYS A 99 -9.72 -18.49 -13.04
CA LYS A 99 -9.61 -17.89 -11.69
C LYS A 99 -9.97 -18.90 -10.59
N ALA A 100 -11.05 -19.66 -10.76
CA ALA A 100 -11.44 -20.70 -9.82
C ALA A 100 -10.43 -21.85 -9.83
N SER A 101 -9.92 -22.23 -11.00
CA SER A 101 -8.82 -23.19 -11.15
C SER A 101 -7.60 -22.80 -10.31
N ILE A 102 -7.09 -21.57 -10.45
CA ILE A 102 -5.96 -21.07 -9.65
C ILE A 102 -6.28 -21.06 -8.16
N PHE A 103 -7.48 -20.59 -7.79
CA PHE A 103 -7.87 -20.55 -6.38
C PHE A 103 -7.92 -21.96 -5.76
N HIS A 104 -8.58 -22.93 -6.41
CA HIS A 104 -8.65 -24.31 -5.94
C HIS A 104 -7.26 -24.95 -5.90
N LEU A 105 -6.42 -24.69 -6.90
CA LEU A 105 -5.04 -25.18 -6.95
C LEU A 105 -4.22 -24.65 -5.76
N ILE A 106 -4.23 -23.34 -5.53
CA ILE A 106 -3.48 -22.73 -4.42
C ILE A 106 -3.99 -23.26 -3.07
N MET A 107 -5.31 -23.39 -2.89
CA MET A 107 -5.88 -23.96 -1.66
C MET A 107 -5.56 -25.46 -1.48
N ALA A 108 -5.36 -26.21 -2.57
CA ALA A 108 -4.98 -27.62 -2.52
C ALA A 108 -3.48 -27.83 -2.28
N LEU A 109 -2.66 -26.90 -2.75
CA LEU A 109 -1.21 -27.06 -2.83
C LEU A 109 -0.45 -26.43 -1.66
N ILE A 110 -0.96 -25.32 -1.11
CA ILE A 110 -0.22 -24.43 -0.21
C ILE A 110 -0.67 -24.59 1.25
N ASN A 111 0.29 -24.85 2.13
CA ASN A 111 0.12 -24.81 3.58
C ASN A 111 0.44 -23.43 4.17
N GLU A 112 0.06 -23.23 5.44
CA GLU A 112 0.34 -21.99 6.16
C GLU A 112 1.86 -21.74 6.27
N GLY A 113 2.28 -20.55 5.84
CA GLY A 113 3.69 -20.12 5.86
C GLY A 113 4.53 -20.56 4.64
N GLU A 114 4.03 -21.46 3.79
CA GLU A 114 4.75 -21.86 2.57
C GLU A 114 4.83 -20.71 1.55
N GLU A 115 5.96 -20.66 0.84
CA GLU A 115 6.29 -19.58 -0.09
C GLU A 115 5.86 -19.92 -1.52
N VAL A 116 5.28 -18.92 -2.21
CA VAL A 116 4.97 -19.00 -3.64
C VAL A 116 5.66 -17.85 -4.36
N ILE A 117 6.55 -18.19 -5.28
CA ILE A 117 7.32 -17.22 -6.08
C ILE A 117 6.41 -16.66 -7.19
N ILE A 118 6.39 -15.33 -7.32
CA ILE A 118 5.55 -14.61 -8.28
C ILE A 118 6.38 -13.52 -8.97
N PRO A 119 6.71 -13.66 -10.26
CA PRO A 119 7.38 -12.61 -11.03
C PRO A 119 6.47 -11.39 -11.21
N ALA A 120 6.94 -10.21 -10.82
CA ALA A 120 6.32 -8.92 -11.13
C ALA A 120 6.89 -8.36 -12.44
N PRO A 121 6.09 -7.71 -13.30
CA PRO A 121 4.67 -7.40 -13.08
C PRO A 121 3.74 -8.64 -13.18
N TYR A 122 2.84 -8.79 -12.21
CA TYR A 122 1.98 -9.99 -12.06
C TYR A 122 0.50 -9.69 -12.23
N TRP A 123 -0.32 -10.70 -12.54
CA TRP A 123 -1.77 -10.54 -12.45
C TRP A 123 -2.23 -10.41 -11.00
N VAL A 124 -3.05 -9.38 -10.73
CA VAL A 124 -3.47 -8.89 -9.41
C VAL A 124 -3.98 -9.98 -8.43
N THR A 125 -4.49 -11.10 -8.94
CA THR A 125 -5.08 -12.16 -8.13
C THR A 125 -4.04 -13.13 -7.55
N TYR A 126 -2.89 -13.34 -8.19
CA TYR A 126 -1.91 -14.33 -7.72
C TYR A 126 -1.47 -14.13 -6.26
N PRO A 127 -0.96 -12.95 -5.84
CA PRO A 127 -0.54 -12.78 -4.44
C PRO A 127 -1.72 -12.88 -3.46
N GLN A 128 -2.92 -12.45 -3.87
CA GLN A 128 -4.11 -12.50 -3.03
C GLN A 128 -4.60 -13.94 -2.80
N ALA A 129 -4.52 -14.80 -3.82
CA ALA A 129 -4.85 -16.22 -3.67
C ALA A 129 -3.90 -16.94 -2.71
N VAL A 130 -2.60 -16.62 -2.77
CA VAL A 130 -1.59 -17.17 -1.85
C VAL A 130 -1.87 -16.73 -0.41
N LEU A 131 -2.14 -15.43 -0.18
CA LEU A 131 -2.49 -14.91 1.14
C LEU A 131 -3.78 -15.54 1.71
N LEU A 132 -4.78 -15.80 0.86
CA LEU A 132 -6.03 -16.48 1.25
C LEU A 132 -5.80 -17.90 1.79
N ALA A 133 -4.83 -18.61 1.21
CA ALA A 133 -4.36 -19.91 1.67
C ALA A 133 -3.40 -19.82 2.87
N LYS A 134 -3.13 -18.60 3.38
CA LYS A 134 -2.11 -18.30 4.40
C LYS A 134 -0.67 -18.61 3.99
N GLY A 135 -0.42 -18.73 2.68
CA GLY A 135 0.94 -18.76 2.14
C GLY A 135 1.57 -17.38 2.11
N LYS A 136 2.85 -17.34 1.78
CA LYS A 136 3.65 -16.12 1.65
C LYS A 136 4.02 -15.87 0.18
N PRO A 137 3.46 -14.84 -0.48
CA PRO A 137 3.89 -14.49 -1.83
C PRO A 137 5.30 -13.87 -1.80
N VAL A 138 6.23 -14.45 -2.56
CA VAL A 138 7.60 -13.95 -2.76
C VAL A 138 7.67 -13.27 -4.13
N ILE A 139 7.64 -11.93 -4.12
CA ILE A 139 7.57 -11.14 -5.35
C ILE A 139 8.98 -10.90 -5.91
N VAL A 140 9.20 -11.26 -7.18
CA VAL A 140 10.49 -11.05 -7.89
C VAL A 140 10.31 -10.00 -8.97
N GLN A 141 11.01 -8.86 -8.86
CA GLN A 141 10.86 -7.74 -9.80
C GLN A 141 11.67 -7.97 -11.08
N THR A 142 10.97 -8.24 -12.20
CA THR A 142 11.59 -8.32 -13.53
C THR A 142 11.78 -6.93 -14.16
N LYS A 143 12.51 -6.84 -15.27
CA LYS A 143 12.93 -5.55 -15.87
C LYS A 143 12.38 -5.41 -17.30
N GLU A 144 12.00 -4.20 -17.72
CA GLU A 144 11.62 -3.98 -19.13
C GLU A 144 12.76 -4.32 -20.09
N GLU A 145 14.01 -4.05 -19.67
CA GLU A 145 15.24 -4.31 -20.42
C GLU A 145 15.43 -5.79 -20.78
N ASN A 146 14.97 -6.70 -19.93
CA ASN A 146 15.01 -8.14 -20.19
C ASN A 146 13.70 -8.68 -20.79
N GLY A 147 12.74 -7.81 -21.08
CA GLY A 147 11.43 -8.17 -21.62
C GLY A 147 10.43 -8.65 -20.57
N PHE A 148 10.61 -8.26 -19.30
CA PHE A 148 9.77 -8.67 -18.17
C PHE A 148 9.73 -10.19 -17.94
N VAL A 149 10.83 -10.88 -18.24
CA VAL A 149 10.99 -12.32 -18.00
C VAL A 149 11.84 -12.55 -16.76
N LEU A 150 11.48 -13.58 -15.99
CA LEU A 150 12.27 -14.07 -14.88
C LEU A 150 13.53 -14.77 -15.41
N THR A 151 14.68 -14.46 -14.84
CA THR A 151 15.94 -15.15 -15.15
C THR A 151 16.19 -16.34 -14.20
N PRO A 152 16.97 -17.35 -14.63
CA PRO A 152 17.38 -18.45 -13.76
C PRO A 152 18.09 -17.99 -12.49
N GLU A 153 18.92 -16.94 -12.58
CA GLU A 153 19.67 -16.39 -11.45
C GLU A 153 18.73 -15.74 -10.43
N GLU A 154 17.76 -14.95 -10.90
CA GLU A 154 16.74 -14.34 -10.04
C GLU A 154 15.86 -15.39 -9.37
N LEU A 155 15.53 -16.49 -10.09
CA LEU A 155 14.78 -17.60 -9.52
C LEU A 155 15.58 -18.31 -8.41
N LYS A 156 16.83 -18.71 -8.70
CA LYS A 156 17.71 -19.38 -7.71
C LYS A 156 17.90 -18.55 -6.44
N ALA A 157 18.03 -17.23 -6.59
CA ALA A 157 18.30 -16.33 -5.47
C ALA A 157 17.16 -16.25 -4.44
N VAL A 158 15.93 -16.62 -4.82
CA VAL A 158 14.75 -16.52 -3.94
C VAL A 158 14.18 -17.85 -3.50
N ILE A 159 14.69 -18.98 -4.03
CA ILE A 159 14.27 -20.30 -3.60
C ILE A 159 14.78 -20.55 -2.18
N THR A 160 13.88 -21.04 -1.33
CA THR A 160 14.14 -21.42 0.06
C THR A 160 13.55 -22.80 0.34
N PRO A 161 13.91 -23.46 1.46
CA PRO A 161 13.25 -24.69 1.88
C PRO A 161 11.74 -24.57 2.09
N SER A 162 11.21 -23.35 2.23
CA SER A 162 9.77 -23.08 2.37
C SER A 162 9.08 -22.83 1.02
N THR A 163 9.84 -22.75 -0.08
CA THR A 163 9.28 -22.55 -1.43
C THR A 163 8.51 -23.78 -1.85
N LYS A 164 7.22 -23.59 -2.17
CA LYS A 164 6.33 -24.67 -2.62
C LYS A 164 6.07 -24.62 -4.12
N ALA A 165 5.95 -23.42 -4.68
CA ALA A 165 5.62 -23.25 -6.08
C ALA A 165 6.15 -21.95 -6.69
N LEU A 166 6.35 -21.97 -8.01
CA LEU A 166 6.52 -20.80 -8.88
C LEU A 166 5.25 -20.61 -9.70
N ILE A 167 4.69 -19.41 -9.75
CA ILE A 167 3.65 -19.05 -10.71
C ILE A 167 4.31 -18.44 -11.94
N LEU A 168 4.10 -19.06 -13.11
CA LEU A 168 4.59 -18.56 -14.40
C LEU A 168 3.39 -18.29 -15.32
N ASN A 169 3.12 -17.01 -15.61
CA ASN A 169 2.08 -16.62 -16.55
C ASN A 169 2.69 -16.28 -17.91
N ASN A 170 2.37 -17.11 -18.92
CA ASN A 170 3.01 -17.07 -20.23
C ASN A 170 1.97 -17.34 -21.35
N PRO A 171 1.70 -16.39 -22.26
CA PRO A 171 2.04 -14.97 -22.21
C PRO A 171 1.44 -14.22 -21.00
N SER A 172 2.11 -13.16 -20.58
CA SER A 172 1.82 -12.46 -19.31
C SER A 172 0.69 -11.42 -19.40
N ASN A 173 -0.13 -11.34 -18.34
CA ASN A 173 -0.88 -10.15 -17.96
C ASN A 173 -0.19 -9.54 -16.72
N PRO A 174 0.36 -8.32 -16.79
CA PRO A 174 -0.05 -7.23 -17.69
C PRO A 174 0.87 -6.93 -18.88
N THR A 175 2.02 -7.59 -19.02
CA THR A 175 3.09 -7.12 -19.93
C THR A 175 2.93 -7.59 -21.37
N GLY A 176 2.19 -8.70 -21.57
CA GLY A 176 2.13 -9.45 -22.81
C GLY A 176 3.47 -10.05 -23.24
N ALA A 177 4.44 -10.10 -22.33
CA ALA A 177 5.69 -10.83 -22.50
C ALA A 177 5.43 -12.32 -22.62
N ALA A 178 6.17 -12.98 -23.49
CA ALA A 178 6.19 -14.42 -23.58
C ALA A 178 7.63 -14.94 -23.60
N TYR A 179 7.86 -16.05 -22.91
CA TYR A 179 9.17 -16.67 -22.81
C TYR A 179 9.43 -17.52 -24.04
N ASN A 180 10.59 -17.35 -24.67
CA ASN A 180 11.02 -18.28 -25.71
C ASN A 180 11.46 -19.61 -25.10
N ARG A 181 11.58 -20.64 -25.94
CA ARG A 181 11.95 -22.00 -25.52
C ARG A 181 13.24 -22.03 -24.69
N LYS A 182 14.31 -21.35 -25.12
CA LYS A 182 15.60 -21.34 -24.42
C LYS A 182 15.50 -20.74 -23.01
N GLN A 183 14.71 -19.69 -22.85
CA GLN A 183 14.46 -19.06 -21.55
C GLN A 183 13.71 -20.03 -20.62
N LEU A 184 12.69 -20.72 -21.14
CA LEU A 184 11.95 -21.70 -20.35
C LEU A 184 12.81 -22.92 -20.01
N GLU A 185 13.64 -23.41 -20.93
CA GLU A 185 14.60 -24.51 -20.69
C GLU A 185 15.60 -24.15 -19.58
N ALA A 186 16.08 -22.90 -19.56
CA ALA A 186 16.98 -22.43 -18.51
C ALA A 186 16.30 -22.34 -17.13
N LEU A 187 15.01 -21.95 -17.08
CA LEU A 187 14.23 -22.01 -15.84
C LEU A 187 13.96 -23.45 -15.42
N ALA A 188 13.59 -24.31 -16.36
CA ALA A 188 13.36 -25.74 -16.12
C ALA A 188 14.58 -26.42 -15.50
N GLU A 189 15.79 -26.04 -15.91
CA GLU A 189 17.03 -26.56 -15.31
C GLU A 189 17.17 -26.21 -13.83
N VAL A 190 16.68 -25.04 -13.41
CA VAL A 190 16.59 -24.70 -11.98
C VAL A 190 15.58 -25.62 -11.29
N ILE A 191 14.37 -25.74 -11.86
CA ILE A 191 13.27 -26.53 -11.29
C ILE A 191 13.61 -28.03 -11.16
N ARG A 192 14.44 -28.60 -12.05
CA ARG A 192 14.86 -30.01 -11.95
C ARG A 192 15.50 -30.32 -10.60
N ASN A 193 16.31 -29.41 -10.10
CA ASN A 193 17.12 -29.57 -8.90
C ASN A 193 16.37 -29.26 -7.59
N GLU A 194 15.09 -28.88 -7.67
CA GLU A 194 14.32 -28.35 -6.54
C GLU A 194 12.98 -29.09 -6.37
N ASP A 195 12.51 -29.30 -5.14
CA ASP A 195 11.21 -29.93 -4.87
C ASP A 195 10.06 -28.92 -4.88
N ILE A 196 9.92 -28.20 -6.00
CA ILE A 196 8.93 -27.14 -6.18
C ILE A 196 8.09 -27.38 -7.43
N TYR A 197 6.82 -26.99 -7.36
CA TYR A 197 5.90 -27.05 -8.50
C TYR A 197 5.96 -25.78 -9.35
N VAL A 198 5.62 -25.88 -10.63
CA VAL A 198 5.36 -24.74 -11.51
C VAL A 198 3.88 -24.68 -11.84
N ILE A 199 3.22 -23.61 -11.40
CA ILE A 199 1.86 -23.27 -11.80
C ILE A 199 1.97 -22.47 -13.10
N ALA A 200 1.77 -23.15 -14.23
CA ALA A 200 1.86 -22.56 -15.56
C ALA A 200 0.48 -22.02 -15.98
N ASP A 201 0.25 -20.71 -15.82
CA ASP A 201 -0.96 -20.05 -16.33
C ASP A 201 -0.76 -19.69 -17.81
N GLU A 202 -1.28 -20.56 -18.67
CA GLU A 202 -1.13 -20.52 -20.12
C GLU A 202 -2.44 -20.13 -20.82
N ILE A 203 -3.29 -19.35 -20.14
CA ILE A 203 -4.59 -18.89 -20.64
C ILE A 203 -4.51 -18.04 -21.93
N TYR A 204 -3.34 -17.45 -22.22
CA TYR A 204 -3.08 -16.63 -23.41
C TYR A 204 -2.25 -17.36 -24.48
N SER A 205 -1.97 -18.67 -24.32
CA SER A 205 -1.08 -19.45 -25.19
C SER A 205 -1.42 -19.40 -26.69
N LYS A 206 -2.71 -19.24 -27.03
CA LYS A 206 -3.17 -19.09 -28.42
C LYS A 206 -3.22 -17.66 -28.93
N LEU A 207 -2.99 -16.67 -28.08
CA LEU A 207 -2.96 -15.26 -28.44
C LEU A 207 -1.51 -14.79 -28.51
N VAL A 208 -0.76 -15.35 -29.46
CA VAL A 208 0.62 -14.98 -29.78
C VAL A 208 0.67 -14.36 -31.17
N TYR A 209 1.69 -13.54 -31.43
CA TYR A 209 1.76 -12.69 -32.61
C TYR A 209 3.00 -12.95 -33.46
N GLU A 210 2.92 -12.56 -34.73
CA GLU A 210 4.01 -12.65 -35.69
C GLU A 210 4.50 -14.10 -35.83
N ASP A 211 5.80 -14.31 -35.75
CA ASP A 211 6.49 -15.60 -35.84
C ASP A 211 6.80 -16.19 -34.45
N PHE A 212 6.24 -15.63 -33.37
CA PHE A 212 6.48 -16.15 -32.03
C PHE A 212 5.81 -17.52 -31.83
N GLU A 213 6.63 -18.54 -31.64
CA GLU A 213 6.18 -19.89 -31.29
C GLU A 213 6.04 -20.05 -29.78
N PHE A 214 4.81 -20.30 -29.32
CA PHE A 214 4.55 -20.60 -27.92
C PHE A 214 5.11 -21.97 -27.54
N THR A 215 5.78 -22.04 -26.39
CA THR A 215 6.19 -23.30 -25.75
C THR A 215 5.52 -23.41 -24.40
N SER A 216 4.75 -24.48 -24.19
CA SER A 216 4.20 -24.82 -22.87
C SER A 216 5.34 -25.23 -21.94
N PHE A 217 5.30 -24.82 -20.68
CA PHE A 217 6.36 -25.20 -19.74
C PHE A 217 6.38 -26.72 -19.51
N ALA A 218 5.21 -27.35 -19.53
CA ALA A 218 5.07 -28.80 -19.38
C ALA A 218 5.67 -29.59 -20.56
N SER A 219 5.86 -28.99 -21.74
CA SER A 219 6.36 -29.71 -22.92
C SER A 219 7.89 -29.78 -23.00
N LEU A 220 8.60 -29.27 -21.98
CA LEU A 220 10.06 -29.27 -21.91
C LEU A 220 10.68 -30.61 -21.49
N GLY A 221 9.85 -31.58 -21.08
CA GLY A 221 10.28 -32.92 -20.68
C GLY A 221 9.30 -33.57 -19.72
N GLU A 222 9.26 -34.91 -19.67
CA GLU A 222 8.36 -35.65 -18.77
C GLU A 222 8.67 -35.43 -17.29
N ASP A 223 9.93 -35.16 -16.95
CA ASP A 223 10.36 -34.76 -15.60
C ASP A 223 9.78 -33.39 -15.19
N ILE A 224 9.78 -32.43 -16.11
CA ILE A 224 9.21 -31.09 -15.90
C ILE A 224 7.69 -31.14 -15.88
N LYS A 225 7.06 -31.90 -16.78
CA LYS A 225 5.61 -32.09 -16.82
C LYS A 225 5.07 -32.61 -15.48
N LYS A 226 5.76 -33.55 -14.83
CA LYS A 226 5.39 -34.05 -13.49
C LYS A 226 5.43 -32.98 -12.39
N LYS A 227 6.23 -31.93 -12.56
CA LYS A 227 6.29 -30.78 -11.65
C LYS A 227 5.43 -29.60 -12.12
N THR A 228 4.73 -29.71 -13.24
CA THR A 228 3.97 -28.61 -13.82
C THR A 228 2.47 -28.83 -13.65
N ILE A 229 1.78 -27.84 -13.10
CA ILE A 229 0.32 -27.77 -13.07
C ILE A 229 -0.11 -26.67 -14.03
N LEU A 230 -0.61 -27.07 -15.21
CA LEU A 230 -1.03 -26.19 -16.28
C LEU A 230 -2.44 -25.69 -16.02
N VAL A 231 -2.65 -24.37 -16.04
CA VAL A 231 -3.97 -23.74 -15.99
C VAL A 231 -4.25 -23.05 -17.32
N SER A 232 -5.43 -23.33 -17.89
CA SER A 232 -5.90 -22.65 -19.10
C SER A 232 -7.45 -22.61 -19.13
N GLY A 233 -8.02 -22.28 -20.28
CA GLY A 233 -9.47 -22.13 -20.40
C GLY A 233 -9.92 -21.50 -21.72
N VAL A 234 -11.24 -21.41 -21.87
CA VAL A 234 -11.84 -20.92 -23.13
C VAL A 234 -12.07 -19.41 -23.16
N SER A 235 -11.86 -18.73 -22.03
CA SER A 235 -12.25 -17.33 -21.83
C SER A 235 -11.61 -16.36 -22.82
N LYS A 236 -10.33 -16.58 -23.17
CA LYS A 236 -9.53 -15.64 -23.98
C LYS A 236 -9.46 -16.07 -25.43
N THR A 237 -9.08 -17.34 -25.65
CA THR A 237 -8.95 -17.94 -26.99
C THR A 237 -10.24 -17.90 -27.80
N TYR A 238 -11.40 -18.06 -27.16
CA TYR A 238 -12.70 -18.20 -27.85
C TYR A 238 -13.69 -17.08 -27.54
N SER A 239 -13.23 -15.96 -26.94
CA SER A 239 -14.12 -14.89 -26.46
C SER A 239 -15.31 -15.41 -25.62
N MET A 240 -14.99 -16.18 -24.57
CA MET A 240 -15.98 -16.83 -23.70
C MET A 240 -15.85 -16.38 -22.24
N THR A 241 -15.51 -15.12 -21.99
CA THR A 241 -15.26 -14.61 -20.62
C THR A 241 -16.46 -14.80 -19.70
N GLY A 242 -17.68 -14.58 -20.19
CA GLY A 242 -18.94 -14.73 -19.43
C GLY A 242 -19.41 -16.16 -19.19
N TRP A 243 -18.89 -17.15 -19.95
CA TRP A 243 -19.28 -18.57 -19.82
C TRP A 243 -18.61 -19.27 -18.64
N ARG A 244 -17.55 -18.67 -18.09
CA ARG A 244 -16.88 -19.12 -16.85
C ARG A 244 -16.40 -20.58 -16.92
N ILE A 245 -15.69 -20.96 -17.98
CA ILE A 245 -15.01 -22.27 -18.06
C ILE A 245 -13.48 -22.10 -18.11
N GLY A 246 -12.81 -22.82 -17.21
CA GLY A 246 -11.36 -23.01 -17.17
C GLY A 246 -11.04 -24.44 -16.81
N PHE A 247 -9.81 -24.86 -17.01
CA PHE A 247 -9.37 -26.21 -16.73
C PHE A 247 -7.93 -26.25 -16.25
N THR A 248 -7.60 -27.31 -15.51
CA THR A 248 -6.27 -27.56 -14.96
C THR A 248 -5.84 -28.96 -15.31
N LEU A 249 -4.58 -29.09 -15.73
CA LEU A 249 -3.92 -30.36 -16.01
C LEU A 249 -2.67 -30.50 -15.14
N GLY A 250 -2.42 -31.67 -14.59
CA GLY A 250 -1.27 -31.90 -13.73
C GLY A 250 -1.34 -33.25 -13.02
N PRO A 251 -0.44 -33.49 -12.04
CA PRO A 251 -0.40 -34.76 -11.31
C PRO A 251 -1.77 -35.13 -10.72
N ALA A 252 -2.21 -36.37 -10.93
CA ALA A 252 -3.53 -36.84 -10.52
C ALA A 252 -3.81 -36.62 -9.02
N GLU A 253 -2.80 -36.68 -8.15
CA GLU A 253 -2.95 -36.38 -6.72
C GLU A 253 -3.42 -34.94 -6.47
N ILE A 254 -2.82 -33.97 -7.16
CA ILE A 254 -3.15 -32.55 -7.04
C ILE A 254 -4.55 -32.30 -7.63
N ILE A 255 -4.85 -32.90 -8.78
CA ILE A 255 -6.16 -32.79 -9.42
C ILE A 255 -7.26 -33.36 -8.52
N ASN A 256 -7.01 -34.51 -7.88
CA ASN A 256 -7.93 -35.10 -6.89
C ASN A 256 -8.12 -34.19 -5.66
N ALA A 257 -7.05 -33.55 -5.17
CA ALA A 257 -7.15 -32.59 -4.07
C ALA A 257 -7.97 -31.35 -4.48
N MET A 258 -7.75 -30.80 -5.67
CA MET A 258 -8.57 -29.73 -6.24
C MET A 258 -10.05 -30.14 -6.37
N ALA A 259 -10.32 -31.37 -6.81
CA ALA A 259 -11.68 -31.90 -6.93
C ALA A 259 -12.42 -31.92 -5.58
N LYS A 260 -11.74 -32.32 -4.49
CA LYS A 260 -12.30 -32.29 -3.12
C LYS A 260 -12.63 -30.87 -2.66
N ILE A 261 -11.79 -29.89 -2.98
CA ILE A 261 -12.08 -28.48 -2.67
C ILE A 261 -13.28 -28.01 -3.50
N GLN A 262 -13.27 -28.28 -4.80
CA GLN A 262 -14.32 -27.85 -5.72
C GLN A 262 -15.71 -28.40 -5.36
N SER A 263 -15.78 -29.66 -4.88
CA SER A 263 -17.05 -30.26 -4.46
C SER A 263 -17.70 -29.54 -3.27
N HIS A 264 -16.92 -28.81 -2.48
CA HIS A 264 -17.41 -28.04 -1.33
C HIS A 264 -17.53 -26.53 -1.60
N THR A 265 -17.06 -26.03 -2.75
CA THR A 265 -17.15 -24.61 -3.11
C THR A 265 -18.21 -24.34 -4.17
N THR A 266 -18.20 -25.10 -5.28
CA THR A 266 -19.06 -24.84 -6.44
C THR A 266 -19.81 -26.06 -6.94
N SER A 267 -19.40 -27.28 -6.56
CA SER A 267 -19.74 -28.50 -7.31
C SER A 267 -19.24 -28.40 -8.76
N ASN A 268 -19.95 -28.95 -9.76
CA ASN A 268 -19.55 -28.88 -11.16
C ASN A 268 -19.73 -27.47 -11.78
N PRO A 269 -18.90 -27.09 -12.78
CA PRO A 269 -19.15 -25.91 -13.61
C PRO A 269 -20.48 -26.03 -14.38
N THR A 270 -21.04 -24.89 -14.80
CA THR A 270 -22.34 -24.83 -15.49
C THR A 270 -22.39 -25.79 -16.69
N SER A 271 -23.35 -26.73 -16.66
CA SER A 271 -23.51 -27.80 -17.66
C SER A 271 -23.59 -27.28 -19.11
N ILE A 272 -24.37 -26.20 -19.33
CA ILE A 272 -24.51 -25.53 -20.63
C ILE A 272 -23.17 -24.99 -21.13
N SER A 273 -22.39 -24.39 -20.24
CA SER A 273 -21.08 -23.81 -20.58
C SER A 273 -20.05 -24.89 -20.89
N GLN A 274 -20.16 -26.06 -20.27
CA GLN A 274 -19.33 -27.22 -20.59
C GLN A 274 -19.61 -27.73 -22.01
N ILE A 275 -20.88 -27.80 -22.44
CA ILE A 275 -21.23 -28.19 -23.82
C ILE A 275 -20.76 -27.16 -24.85
N ALA A 276 -20.93 -25.86 -24.56
CA ALA A 276 -20.39 -24.81 -25.43
C ALA A 276 -18.86 -24.90 -25.53
N SER A 277 -18.17 -25.15 -24.42
CA SER A 277 -16.70 -25.30 -24.39
C SER A 277 -16.22 -26.55 -25.13
N LEU A 278 -17.01 -27.63 -25.10
CA LEU A 278 -16.73 -28.84 -25.88
C LEU A 278 -16.72 -28.52 -27.38
N GLU A 279 -17.70 -27.75 -27.86
CA GLU A 279 -17.74 -27.29 -29.24
C GLU A 279 -16.59 -26.32 -29.56
N ALA A 280 -16.21 -25.43 -28.64
CA ALA A 280 -15.09 -24.52 -28.84
C ALA A 280 -13.76 -25.26 -29.08
N LEU A 281 -13.53 -26.36 -28.35
CA LEU A 281 -12.31 -27.16 -28.44
C LEU A 281 -12.31 -28.14 -29.62
N ARG A 282 -13.47 -28.72 -29.98
CA ARG A 282 -13.58 -29.71 -31.08
C ARG A 282 -13.87 -29.09 -32.44
N GLY A 283 -14.53 -27.93 -32.43
CA GLY A 283 -14.97 -27.26 -33.63
C GLY A 283 -13.83 -26.59 -34.39
N PRO A 284 -14.16 -25.89 -35.48
CA PRO A 284 -13.18 -25.19 -36.29
C PRO A 284 -12.43 -24.11 -35.50
N GLN A 285 -11.12 -23.96 -35.76
CA GLN A 285 -10.26 -23.02 -35.04
C GLN A 285 -9.96 -21.71 -35.82
N TYR A 286 -10.56 -21.53 -37.00
CA TYR A 286 -10.28 -20.38 -37.87
C TYR A 286 -10.68 -19.03 -37.24
N GLU A 287 -11.71 -19.00 -36.37
CA GLU A 287 -12.10 -17.77 -35.66
C GLU A 287 -10.99 -17.31 -34.68
N VAL A 288 -10.25 -18.24 -34.09
CA VAL A 288 -9.11 -17.91 -33.22
C VAL A 288 -8.03 -17.19 -34.02
N GLN A 289 -7.67 -17.72 -35.20
CA GLN A 289 -6.67 -17.11 -36.09
C GLN A 289 -7.11 -15.70 -36.54
N ARG A 290 -8.40 -15.54 -36.86
CA ARG A 290 -8.97 -14.23 -37.22
C ARG A 290 -8.86 -13.22 -36.06
N MET A 291 -9.20 -13.63 -34.83
CA MET A 291 -9.06 -12.78 -33.65
C MET A 291 -7.61 -12.41 -33.38
N VAL A 292 -6.67 -13.36 -33.51
CA VAL A 292 -5.23 -13.12 -33.34
C VAL A 292 -4.71 -12.09 -34.33
N ALA A 293 -5.07 -12.21 -35.62
CA ALA A 293 -4.66 -11.25 -36.65
C ALA A 293 -5.17 -9.82 -36.35
N GLU A 294 -6.42 -9.70 -35.89
CA GLU A 294 -7.00 -8.40 -35.52
C GLU A 294 -6.37 -7.84 -34.24
N PHE A 295 -6.10 -8.67 -33.22
CA PHE A 295 -5.34 -8.23 -32.04
C PHE A 295 -3.93 -7.78 -32.38
N GLN A 296 -3.24 -8.46 -33.31
CA GLN A 296 -1.92 -8.06 -33.77
C GLN A 296 -1.96 -6.68 -34.44
N ARG A 297 -2.97 -6.42 -35.29
CA ARG A 297 -3.20 -5.10 -35.90
C ARG A 297 -3.40 -4.02 -34.84
N ARG A 298 -4.26 -4.28 -33.85
CA ARG A 298 -4.55 -3.37 -32.72
C ARG A 298 -3.31 -3.08 -31.87
N ARG A 299 -2.57 -4.12 -31.50
CA ARG A 299 -1.29 -4.03 -30.77
C ARG A 299 -0.31 -3.13 -31.53
N ASN A 300 -0.11 -3.38 -32.82
CA ASN A 300 0.84 -2.62 -33.65
C ASN A 300 0.46 -1.14 -33.71
N TYR A 301 -0.83 -0.85 -33.90
CA TYR A 301 -1.34 0.51 -33.88
C TYR A 301 -1.07 1.21 -32.54
N CYS A 302 -1.54 0.63 -31.43
CA CYS A 302 -1.37 1.24 -30.11
C CYS A 302 0.10 1.39 -29.71
N LEU A 303 0.94 0.39 -30.00
CA LEU A 303 2.38 0.43 -29.72
C LEU A 303 3.06 1.56 -30.50
N MET A 304 2.74 1.72 -31.79
CA MET A 304 3.24 2.83 -32.60
C MET A 304 2.84 4.18 -32.00
N ARG A 305 1.56 4.34 -31.62
CA ARG A 305 1.05 5.58 -31.01
C ARG A 305 1.73 5.91 -29.68
N LEU A 306 1.90 4.91 -28.80
CA LEU A 306 2.55 5.10 -27.50
C LEU A 306 4.03 5.47 -27.63
N ARG A 307 4.76 4.81 -28.54
CA ARG A 307 6.18 5.10 -28.78
C ARG A 307 6.43 6.46 -29.41
N ALA A 308 5.42 7.07 -30.04
CA ALA A 308 5.49 8.44 -30.53
C ALA A 308 5.38 9.49 -29.40
N ILE A 309 4.95 9.10 -28.20
CA ILE A 309 4.91 10.00 -27.04
C ILE A 309 6.34 10.19 -26.52
N PRO A 310 6.82 11.44 -26.34
CA PRO A 310 8.16 11.69 -25.81
C PRO A 310 8.41 10.98 -24.49
N HIS A 311 9.60 10.38 -24.33
CA HIS A 311 10.04 9.76 -23.06
C HIS A 311 9.19 8.58 -22.55
N ILE A 312 8.38 7.96 -23.40
CA ILE A 312 7.69 6.70 -23.07
C ILE A 312 8.46 5.53 -23.68
N SER A 313 8.86 4.58 -22.84
CA SER A 313 9.22 3.23 -23.29
C SER A 313 7.98 2.33 -23.26
N CYS A 314 7.91 1.41 -24.21
CA CYS A 314 6.91 0.36 -24.18
C CYS A 314 7.47 -0.88 -24.88
N PHE A 315 7.67 -1.93 -24.09
CA PHE A 315 7.96 -3.26 -24.56
C PHE A 315 6.96 -3.71 -25.64
N LYS A 316 7.46 -4.39 -26.69
CA LYS A 316 6.63 -4.96 -27.75
C LYS A 316 6.13 -6.34 -27.29
N PRO A 317 4.83 -6.52 -26.99
CA PRO A 317 4.31 -7.78 -26.49
C PRO A 317 4.35 -8.88 -27.54
N GLN A 318 4.74 -10.10 -27.16
CA GLN A 318 4.67 -11.30 -28.00
C GLN A 318 3.28 -11.95 -27.97
N GLY A 319 2.46 -11.65 -26.95
CA GLY A 319 1.11 -12.18 -26.86
C GLY A 319 0.16 -11.44 -25.92
N ALA A 320 -0.89 -12.15 -25.50
CA ALA A 320 -2.02 -11.66 -24.70
C ALA A 320 -2.86 -10.62 -25.46
N PHE A 321 -3.24 -9.50 -24.83
CA PHE A 321 -3.80 -8.32 -25.50
C PHE A 321 -3.57 -7.03 -24.70
N TYR A 322 -2.39 -6.93 -24.07
CA TYR A 322 -2.02 -5.83 -23.17
C TYR A 322 -0.75 -5.12 -23.62
N LEU A 323 -0.70 -3.81 -23.42
CA LEU A 323 0.52 -2.99 -23.45
C LEU A 323 0.80 -2.50 -22.04
N PHE A 324 2.08 -2.39 -21.71
CA PHE A 324 2.54 -1.95 -20.38
C PHE A 324 3.59 -0.83 -20.53
N PRO A 325 3.23 0.35 -21.07
CA PRO A 325 4.12 1.50 -21.21
C PRO A 325 4.61 2.05 -19.87
N ASN A 326 5.87 2.48 -19.85
CA ASN A 326 6.49 3.20 -18.76
C ASN A 326 6.14 4.69 -18.85
N PHE A 327 5.51 5.22 -17.81
CA PHE A 327 5.11 6.62 -17.72
C PHE A 327 5.86 7.39 -16.62
N SER A 328 6.87 6.79 -15.99
CA SER A 328 7.57 7.38 -14.84
C SER A 328 8.13 8.78 -15.10
N TYR A 329 8.54 9.08 -16.34
CA TYR A 329 8.99 10.43 -16.74
C TYR A 329 7.93 11.53 -16.49
N TYR A 330 6.65 11.17 -16.46
CA TYR A 330 5.54 12.09 -16.26
C TYR A 330 5.13 12.26 -14.78
N TYR A 331 5.77 11.56 -13.83
CA TYR A 331 5.44 11.62 -12.38
C TYR A 331 6.03 12.83 -11.64
N ASP A 332 6.68 13.75 -12.35
CA ASP A 332 7.08 15.06 -11.82
C ASP A 332 6.44 16.19 -12.65
N LYS A 333 5.35 15.89 -13.33
CA LYS A 333 4.59 16.87 -14.13
C LYS A 333 3.26 17.19 -13.46
N GLU A 334 2.68 18.32 -13.85
CA GLU A 334 1.41 18.78 -13.30
C GLU A 334 0.38 19.09 -14.38
N ALA A 335 -0.88 18.92 -14.03
CA ALA A 335 -2.03 19.46 -14.74
C ALA A 335 -2.84 20.32 -13.77
N GLU A 336 -3.09 21.57 -14.13
CA GLU A 336 -3.92 22.50 -13.33
C GLU A 336 -3.48 22.62 -11.85
N GLY A 337 -2.17 22.54 -11.59
CA GLY A 337 -1.59 22.61 -10.24
C GLY A 337 -1.61 21.29 -9.46
N MET A 338 -2.16 20.20 -10.02
CA MET A 338 -2.10 18.86 -9.44
C MET A 338 -0.90 18.08 -10.01
N GLN A 339 0.06 17.74 -9.16
CA GLN A 339 1.20 16.90 -9.54
C GLN A 339 0.75 15.44 -9.74
N ILE A 340 1.14 14.84 -10.86
CA ILE A 340 1.06 13.39 -11.08
C ILE A 340 2.20 12.77 -10.30
N ARG A 341 1.97 11.87 -9.32
CA ARG A 341 3.05 11.35 -8.45
C ARG A 341 3.39 9.88 -8.64
N ASN A 342 2.50 9.12 -9.28
CA ASN A 342 2.60 7.67 -9.45
C ASN A 342 1.60 7.18 -10.52
N SER A 343 1.59 5.87 -10.79
CA SER A 343 0.70 5.27 -11.80
C SER A 343 -0.78 5.50 -11.48
N TYR A 344 -1.19 5.49 -10.21
CA TYR A 344 -2.57 5.76 -9.81
C TYR A 344 -2.98 7.21 -10.11
N GLY A 345 -2.14 8.18 -9.75
CA GLY A 345 -2.37 9.59 -10.03
C GLY A 345 -2.50 9.84 -11.54
N LEU A 346 -1.67 9.18 -12.34
CA LEU A 346 -1.74 9.26 -13.79
C LEU A 346 -3.03 8.63 -14.35
N ALA A 347 -3.39 7.43 -13.90
CA ALA A 347 -4.61 6.75 -14.34
C ALA A 347 -5.86 7.57 -13.99
N TYR A 348 -5.86 8.19 -12.82
CA TYR A 348 -6.94 9.10 -12.40
C TYR A 348 -6.99 10.37 -13.25
N TYR A 349 -5.83 10.96 -13.56
CA TYR A 349 -5.72 12.10 -14.46
C TYR A 349 -6.29 11.78 -15.85
N LEU A 350 -5.87 10.66 -16.46
CA LEU A 350 -6.38 10.22 -17.76
C LEU A 350 -7.89 9.95 -17.73
N LEU A 351 -8.42 9.38 -16.65
CA LEU A 351 -9.87 9.20 -16.51
C LEU A 351 -10.62 10.52 -16.42
N LYS A 352 -10.12 11.48 -15.63
CA LYS A 352 -10.80 12.77 -15.40
C LYS A 352 -10.69 13.70 -16.61
N GLU A 353 -9.47 13.91 -17.10
CA GLU A 353 -9.17 14.89 -18.15
C GLU A 353 -9.38 14.30 -19.55
N ALA A 354 -8.85 13.08 -19.78
CA ALA A 354 -8.90 12.44 -21.08
C ALA A 354 -10.16 11.57 -21.27
N ARG A 355 -10.96 11.32 -20.22
CA ARG A 355 -12.08 10.36 -20.26
C ARG A 355 -11.62 8.98 -20.78
N VAL A 356 -10.42 8.56 -20.39
CA VAL A 356 -9.87 7.24 -20.73
C VAL A 356 -9.57 6.45 -19.46
N ALA A 357 -10.22 5.30 -19.29
CA ALA A 357 -9.96 4.40 -18.19
C ALA A 357 -8.81 3.45 -18.52
N VAL A 358 -7.80 3.39 -17.64
CA VAL A 358 -6.61 2.51 -17.73
C VAL A 358 -6.33 1.92 -16.34
N VAL A 359 -5.46 0.91 -16.24
CA VAL A 359 -5.13 0.31 -14.92
C VAL A 359 -3.73 0.72 -14.48
N PRO A 360 -3.55 1.25 -13.25
CA PRO A 360 -2.26 1.64 -12.72
C PRO A 360 -1.34 0.44 -12.52
N GLY A 361 -0.05 0.63 -12.78
CA GLY A 361 1.00 -0.38 -12.67
C GLY A 361 1.22 -0.88 -11.23
N ASP A 362 0.92 -0.05 -10.23
CA ASP A 362 1.00 -0.38 -8.80
C ASP A 362 0.25 -1.68 -8.46
N SER A 363 -0.88 -1.91 -9.13
CA SER A 363 -1.78 -3.03 -8.95
C SER A 363 -1.13 -4.35 -9.34
N PHE A 364 -0.15 -4.29 -10.25
CA PHE A 364 0.62 -5.40 -10.77
C PHE A 364 2.02 -5.49 -10.15
N GLY A 365 2.31 -4.67 -9.13
CA GLY A 365 3.61 -4.62 -8.46
C GLY A 365 4.67 -3.78 -9.17
N ALA A 366 4.29 -2.92 -10.13
CA ALA A 366 5.22 -2.14 -10.96
C ALA A 366 4.70 -0.70 -11.21
N ASP A 367 4.88 0.19 -10.23
CA ASP A 367 4.27 1.54 -10.18
C ASP A 367 4.78 2.53 -11.25
N ASN A 368 5.81 2.19 -12.03
CA ASN A 368 6.30 3.04 -13.12
C ASN A 368 5.47 2.94 -14.41
N TYR A 369 4.52 2.00 -14.47
CA TYR A 369 3.85 1.59 -15.69
C TYR A 369 2.33 1.79 -15.62
N ILE A 370 1.67 1.69 -16.77
CA ILE A 370 0.21 1.66 -16.91
C ILE A 370 -0.17 0.48 -17.79
N ARG A 371 -1.17 -0.33 -17.40
CA ARG A 371 -1.72 -1.35 -18.30
C ARG A 371 -2.82 -0.76 -19.18
N ILE A 372 -2.65 -0.97 -20.48
CA ILE A 372 -3.62 -0.64 -21.53
C ILE A 372 -4.04 -1.94 -22.21
N SER A 373 -5.33 -2.25 -22.16
CA SER A 373 -5.93 -3.32 -22.96
C SER A 373 -6.25 -2.81 -24.36
N TYR A 374 -5.85 -3.55 -25.38
CA TYR A 374 -6.25 -3.29 -26.76
C TYR A 374 -7.34 -4.25 -27.26
N ALA A 375 -8.09 -4.83 -26.33
CA ALA A 375 -9.24 -5.68 -26.63
C ALA A 375 -10.54 -4.87 -26.77
N THR A 376 -10.52 -3.90 -27.68
CA THR A 376 -11.70 -3.11 -28.07
C THR A 376 -11.59 -2.72 -29.54
N SER A 377 -12.63 -2.10 -30.09
CA SER A 377 -12.67 -1.70 -31.50
C SER A 377 -11.52 -0.76 -31.85
N MET A 378 -11.03 -0.84 -33.10
CA MET A 378 -10.02 0.09 -33.62
C MET A 378 -10.43 1.55 -33.44
N GLU A 379 -11.71 1.88 -33.61
CA GLU A 379 -12.25 3.22 -33.39
C GLU A 379 -12.04 3.72 -31.94
N ASN A 380 -12.31 2.87 -30.95
CA ASN A 380 -12.06 3.20 -29.54
C ASN A 380 -10.56 3.32 -29.24
N LEU A 381 -9.73 2.51 -29.89
CA LEU A 381 -8.27 2.60 -29.75
C LEU A 381 -7.73 3.90 -30.35
N GLU A 382 -8.18 4.28 -31.54
CA GLU A 382 -7.84 5.54 -32.19
C GLU A 382 -8.20 6.74 -31.30
N LYS A 383 -9.48 6.82 -30.90
CA LYS A 383 -9.99 7.86 -30.01
C LYS A 383 -9.26 7.86 -28.66
N GLY A 384 -9.04 6.68 -28.06
CA GLY A 384 -8.38 6.52 -26.77
C GLY A 384 -6.93 6.98 -26.80
N MET A 385 -6.17 6.58 -27.83
CA MET A 385 -4.79 7.00 -28.00
C MET A 385 -4.68 8.50 -28.28
N ASP A 386 -5.57 9.07 -29.11
CA ASP A 386 -5.62 10.53 -29.35
C ASP A 386 -5.82 11.31 -28.06
N ARG A 387 -6.78 10.87 -27.22
CA ARG A 387 -7.07 11.51 -25.92
C ARG A 387 -5.92 11.38 -24.95
N ILE A 388 -5.28 10.21 -24.86
CA ILE A 388 -4.09 10.00 -24.02
C ILE A 388 -2.96 10.94 -24.47
N ILE A 389 -2.61 10.94 -25.75
CA ILE A 389 -1.52 11.77 -26.30
C ILE A 389 -1.79 13.26 -26.03
N THR A 390 -3.03 13.70 -26.27
CA THR A 390 -3.45 15.07 -26.02
C THR A 390 -3.31 15.44 -24.54
N ALA A 391 -3.84 14.61 -23.62
CA ALA A 391 -3.75 14.87 -22.19
C ALA A 391 -2.28 14.90 -21.72
N ILE A 392 -1.48 13.93 -22.13
CA ILE A 392 -0.05 13.87 -21.79
C ILE A 392 0.70 15.10 -22.33
N SER A 393 0.35 15.61 -23.50
CA SER A 393 0.97 16.84 -24.05
C SER A 393 0.63 18.12 -23.27
N LYS A 394 -0.50 18.14 -22.55
CA LYS A 394 -0.90 19.25 -21.67
C LYS A 394 -0.14 19.26 -20.35
N LEU A 395 0.49 18.14 -19.98
CA LEU A 395 1.29 18.05 -18.76
C LEU A 395 2.51 18.97 -18.89
N LYS A 396 2.51 20.00 -18.06
CA LYS A 396 3.66 20.90 -17.98
C LYS A 396 4.66 20.26 -17.04
N PRO A 397 5.98 20.50 -17.21
CA PRO A 397 6.89 20.35 -16.10
C PRO A 397 6.19 20.95 -14.89
N SER A 398 6.01 20.17 -13.82
CA SER A 398 5.66 20.77 -12.54
C SER A 398 6.60 21.95 -12.41
N ARG A 399 6.07 23.15 -12.09
CA ARG A 399 6.93 24.33 -11.95
C ARG A 399 8.15 23.84 -11.24
N LYS A 400 9.30 23.78 -11.94
CA LYS A 400 10.54 23.40 -11.30
C LYS A 400 10.69 24.52 -10.30
N GLU A 401 10.25 24.27 -9.09
CA GLU A 401 10.70 24.98 -7.94
C GLU A 401 12.21 24.93 -8.12
N ARG A 402 12.73 26.11 -8.40
CA ARG A 402 14.10 26.41 -8.75
C ARG A 402 14.96 25.92 -7.60
N ARG A 403 15.21 24.60 -7.49
CA ARG A 403 15.60 23.87 -6.26
C ARG A 403 15.50 24.82 -5.08
N VAL A 404 14.26 25.24 -4.78
CA VAL A 404 14.08 26.29 -3.77
C VAL A 404 14.70 25.66 -2.54
N LEU A 405 15.59 26.40 -1.86
CA LEU A 405 15.89 26.15 -0.45
C LEU A 405 14.64 25.51 0.14
N LEU A 406 14.70 24.22 0.51
CA LEU A 406 13.56 23.43 1.00
C LEU A 406 12.52 24.37 1.56
N SER A 407 11.29 24.45 1.00
CA SER A 407 10.34 25.55 1.28
C SER A 407 10.06 25.67 2.77
N ASN A 408 10.98 26.33 3.45
CA ASN A 408 11.10 26.34 4.88
C ASN A 408 10.10 27.37 5.33
N VAL A 409 9.15 26.93 6.12
CA VAL A 409 8.03 27.77 6.48
C VAL A 409 8.44 28.61 7.68
N LYS A 410 8.40 29.93 7.55
CA LYS A 410 8.43 30.83 8.70
C LYS A 410 6.99 31.16 9.05
N THR A 411 6.51 30.60 10.16
CA THR A 411 5.12 30.81 10.58
C THR A 411 4.95 32.18 11.22
N ARG A 412 3.75 32.73 11.16
CA ARG A 412 3.42 34.05 11.75
C ARG A 412 3.48 34.01 13.27
N VAL A 413 3.03 32.89 13.83
CA VAL A 413 3.05 32.60 15.26
C VAL A 413 3.94 31.40 15.54
N ARG A 414 4.70 31.43 16.64
CA ARG A 414 5.62 30.34 17.05
C ARG A 414 5.15 29.58 18.28
N LYS A 415 4.02 29.98 18.87
CA LYS A 415 3.42 29.35 20.06
C LYS A 415 2.15 28.63 19.65
N ALA A 416 1.91 27.47 20.24
CA ALA A 416 0.66 26.74 20.01
C ALA A 416 -0.54 27.52 20.57
N PRO A 417 -1.71 27.52 19.88
CA PRO A 417 -2.95 28.06 20.41
C PRO A 417 -3.38 27.36 21.70
N PRO A 418 -3.98 28.09 22.65
CA PRO A 418 -4.81 27.46 23.68
C PRO A 418 -5.92 26.63 23.04
N VAL A 419 -6.15 25.42 23.57
CA VAL A 419 -7.18 24.48 23.08
C VAL A 419 -8.37 24.50 24.04
N GLU A 420 -9.54 24.81 23.50
CA GLU A 420 -10.83 24.72 24.17
C GLU A 420 -11.58 23.49 23.67
N ALA A 421 -11.57 22.46 24.51
CA ALA A 421 -12.15 21.16 24.22
C ALA A 421 -13.57 21.05 24.80
N GLY A 422 -14.49 20.44 24.05
CA GLY A 422 -15.87 20.24 24.52
C GLY A 422 -16.74 21.48 24.36
N ILE A 423 -16.54 22.27 23.30
CA ILE A 423 -17.46 23.35 22.97
C ILE A 423 -18.87 22.81 22.73
N ASP A 424 -19.89 23.63 22.99
CA ASP A 424 -21.28 23.25 22.72
C ASP A 424 -21.62 23.37 21.21
N SER A 425 -22.76 22.80 20.82
CA SER A 425 -23.20 22.81 19.41
C SER A 425 -23.46 24.23 18.89
N LYS A 426 -23.90 25.16 19.75
CA LYS A 426 -24.19 26.54 19.35
C LYS A 426 -22.91 27.29 18.96
N LEU A 427 -21.86 27.16 19.75
CA LEU A 427 -20.54 27.71 19.45
C LEU A 427 -19.93 27.02 18.23
N ARG A 428 -20.13 25.71 18.07
CA ARG A 428 -19.68 24.96 16.89
C ARG A 428 -20.30 25.47 15.59
N GLU A 429 -21.62 25.67 15.54
CA GLU A 429 -22.29 26.23 14.35
C GLU A 429 -21.85 27.67 14.04
N ALA A 430 -21.68 28.49 15.07
CA ALA A 430 -21.20 29.87 14.92
C ALA A 430 -19.77 29.91 14.34
N LEU A 431 -18.87 29.09 14.87
CA LEU A 431 -17.50 28.94 14.34
C LEU A 431 -17.51 28.39 12.92
N LEU A 432 -18.34 27.38 12.62
CA LEU A 432 -18.46 26.79 11.29
C LEU A 432 -18.86 27.83 10.25
N THR A 433 -19.91 28.59 10.53
CA THR A 433 -20.40 29.66 9.66
C THR A 433 -19.32 30.71 9.41
N GLU A 434 -18.59 31.11 10.45
CA GLU A 434 -17.51 32.08 10.35
C GLU A 434 -16.35 31.52 9.51
N VAL A 435 -15.85 30.32 9.78
CA VAL A 435 -14.70 29.75 9.06
C VAL A 435 -15.00 29.48 7.59
N GLU A 436 -16.21 29.05 7.26
CA GLU A 436 -16.62 28.81 5.87
C GLU A 436 -16.60 30.08 5.02
N SER A 437 -16.88 31.25 5.62
CA SER A 437 -16.76 32.54 4.93
C SER A 437 -15.33 32.87 4.47
N TYR A 438 -14.31 32.27 5.10
CA TYR A 438 -12.90 32.42 4.73
C TYR A 438 -12.39 31.33 3.77
N LEU A 439 -13.19 30.30 3.50
CA LEU A 439 -12.88 29.22 2.55
C LEU A 439 -13.42 29.54 1.14
N THR A 440 -12.93 30.62 0.55
CA THR A 440 -13.37 31.09 -0.77
C THR A 440 -12.79 30.27 -1.93
N ARG A 441 -13.51 30.22 -3.05
CA ARG A 441 -13.10 29.52 -4.28
C ARG A 441 -11.77 30.10 -4.80
N GLY A 442 -10.67 29.35 -4.64
CA GLY A 442 -9.31 29.75 -5.01
C GLY A 442 -8.32 29.86 -3.84
N LYS A 443 -8.81 29.89 -2.60
CA LYS A 443 -8.01 29.76 -1.36
C LYS A 443 -8.58 28.68 -0.45
N TYR A 444 -9.04 27.58 -1.07
CA TYR A 444 -9.63 26.45 -0.38
C TYR A 444 -8.85 25.19 -0.72
N TYR A 445 -8.33 24.53 0.30
CA TYR A 445 -7.68 23.24 0.20
C TYR A 445 -8.45 22.23 1.06
N GLU A 446 -8.72 21.06 0.47
CA GLU A 446 -9.39 19.95 1.13
C GLU A 446 -8.59 18.66 0.89
N TRP A 447 -8.32 17.91 1.97
CA TRP A 447 -7.65 16.61 1.84
C TRP A 447 -8.02 15.65 2.96
N ASN A 448 -8.31 14.40 2.57
CA ASN A 448 -8.63 13.31 3.49
C ASN A 448 -7.38 12.50 3.81
N ALA A 449 -7.06 12.41 5.10
CA ALA A 449 -5.94 11.64 5.64
C ALA A 449 -6.45 10.36 6.33
N ASN A 450 -5.77 9.24 6.09
CA ASN A 450 -5.90 8.03 6.89
C ASN A 450 -4.85 8.05 8.01
N ILE A 451 -5.31 8.08 9.25
CA ILE A 451 -4.50 8.04 10.46
C ILE A 451 -4.95 6.82 11.26
N ASN A 452 -4.17 5.73 11.19
CA ASN A 452 -4.46 4.46 11.88
C ASN A 452 -5.85 3.85 11.58
N GLY A 453 -6.35 3.99 10.35
CA GLY A 453 -7.67 3.53 9.94
C GLY A 453 -8.78 4.57 10.14
N VAL A 454 -8.49 5.71 10.76
CA VAL A 454 -9.42 6.83 10.92
C VAL A 454 -9.23 7.82 9.78
N ILE A 455 -10.33 8.17 9.11
CA ILE A 455 -10.32 9.17 8.04
C ILE A 455 -10.63 10.54 8.63
N ILE A 456 -9.64 11.45 8.59
CA ILE A 456 -9.80 12.84 9.04
C ILE A 456 -9.63 13.77 7.84
N GLN A 457 -10.59 14.67 7.63
CA GLN A 457 -10.54 15.66 6.58
C GLN A 457 -9.93 16.97 7.10
N LEU A 458 -8.96 17.53 6.37
CA LEU A 458 -8.52 18.91 6.56
C LEU A 458 -9.22 19.81 5.56
N ARG A 459 -9.69 20.97 6.04
CA ARG A 459 -10.16 22.11 5.26
C ARG A 459 -9.37 23.35 5.68
N THR A 460 -8.65 24.00 4.76
CA THR A 460 -7.79 25.13 5.11
C THR A 460 -7.68 26.17 4.01
N ASN A 461 -7.45 27.42 4.40
CA ASN A 461 -7.04 28.50 3.50
C ASN A 461 -5.52 28.74 3.51
N VAL A 462 -4.75 27.94 4.25
CA VAL A 462 -3.30 28.04 4.42
C VAL A 462 -2.59 27.01 3.55
N PRO A 463 -1.91 27.42 2.48
CA PRO A 463 -1.32 26.48 1.51
C PRO A 463 -0.31 25.51 2.14
N HIS A 464 0.59 26.01 2.99
CA HIS A 464 1.66 25.17 3.56
C HIS A 464 1.16 24.19 4.62
N LEU A 465 0.04 24.47 5.30
CA LEU A 465 -0.62 23.50 6.18
C LEU A 465 -1.20 22.33 5.37
N ASN A 466 -1.78 22.62 4.22
CA ASN A 466 -2.24 21.58 3.29
C ASN A 466 -1.07 20.73 2.77
N GLU A 467 0.05 21.35 2.40
CA GLU A 467 1.25 20.61 1.98
C GLU A 467 1.76 19.67 3.08
N PHE A 468 1.90 20.20 4.31
CA PHE A 468 2.27 19.39 5.48
C PHE A 468 1.32 18.20 5.67
N TRP A 469 0.02 18.43 5.56
CA TRP A 469 -1.00 17.41 5.73
C TRP A 469 -0.89 16.29 4.68
N VAL A 470 -0.72 16.66 3.42
CA VAL A 470 -0.58 15.73 2.29
C VAL A 470 0.71 14.91 2.37
N GLU A 471 1.79 15.52 2.86
CA GLU A 471 3.09 14.85 3.00
C GLU A 471 3.14 13.93 4.21
N ASN A 472 2.58 14.35 5.35
CA ASN A 472 2.72 13.64 6.61
C ASN A 472 1.77 12.43 6.74
N TRP A 473 0.61 12.47 6.07
CA TRP A 473 -0.40 11.41 6.21
C TRP A 473 -0.62 10.61 4.92
N PHE A 474 -1.13 9.38 5.08
CA PHE A 474 -1.54 8.56 3.95
C PHE A 474 -2.88 9.07 3.39
N PRO A 475 -3.07 9.08 2.06
CA PRO A 475 -4.35 9.50 1.48
C PRO A 475 -5.48 8.54 1.86
N ALA A 476 -6.64 9.09 2.17
CA ALA A 476 -7.90 8.35 2.27
C ALA A 476 -8.82 8.75 1.12
N GLN A 477 -9.41 7.77 0.43
CA GLN A 477 -10.51 8.03 -0.50
C GLN A 477 -11.83 7.83 0.24
N LEU A 478 -12.63 8.89 0.33
CA LEU A 478 -14.03 8.76 0.71
C LEU A 478 -14.82 8.39 -0.55
N GLU A 479 -15.64 7.35 -0.46
CA GLU A 479 -16.68 7.09 -1.44
C GLU A 479 -17.75 8.20 -1.34
N ALA A 480 -18.55 8.42 -2.37
CA ALA A 480 -19.50 9.55 -2.42
C ALA A 480 -20.56 9.54 -1.29
N GLU A 481 -20.67 8.46 -0.53
CA GLU A 481 -21.61 8.26 0.57
C GLU A 481 -20.95 8.10 1.95
N ILE A 482 -19.61 8.10 2.04
CA ILE A 482 -18.89 7.92 3.32
C ILE A 482 -18.40 9.29 3.79
N GLU A 483 -18.92 9.75 4.93
CA GLU A 483 -18.43 10.95 5.59
C GLU A 483 -17.08 10.70 6.27
N PRO A 484 -16.20 11.72 6.37
CA PRO A 484 -15.00 11.60 7.17
C PRO A 484 -15.37 11.33 8.63
N HIS A 485 -14.54 10.56 9.34
CA HIS A 485 -14.76 10.28 10.76
C HIS A 485 -14.58 11.54 11.63
N GLY A 486 -13.92 12.58 11.11
CA GLY A 486 -13.83 13.91 11.71
C GLY A 486 -13.26 14.95 10.74
N VAL A 487 -13.46 16.23 11.03
CA VAL A 487 -13.08 17.35 10.16
C VAL A 487 -12.29 18.40 10.96
N ILE A 488 -11.19 18.88 10.40
CA ILE A 488 -10.39 19.98 10.95
C ILE A 488 -10.47 21.17 10.00
N TYR A 489 -10.95 22.32 10.50
CA TYR A 489 -10.92 23.60 9.82
C TYR A 489 -9.73 24.40 10.32
N ALA A 490 -8.70 24.59 9.49
CA ALA A 490 -7.52 25.40 9.83
C ALA A 490 -7.53 26.69 9.04
N ILE A 491 -7.95 27.78 9.66
CA ILE A 491 -8.13 29.07 9.02
C ILE A 491 -7.17 30.08 9.62
N ASP A 492 -6.53 30.83 8.74
CA ASP A 492 -5.64 31.92 9.12
C ASP A 492 -6.09 33.25 8.48
N GLY A 493 -5.96 34.35 9.24
CA GLY A 493 -6.31 35.70 8.77
C GLY A 493 -7.74 36.17 9.07
N ILE A 494 -8.42 35.61 10.07
CA ILE A 494 -9.70 36.11 10.57
C ILE A 494 -9.46 37.41 11.36
N ALA A 495 -9.93 38.54 10.83
CA ALA A 495 -9.71 39.84 11.47
C ALA A 495 -10.41 39.92 12.84
N GLY A 496 -9.70 40.43 13.86
CA GLY A 496 -10.24 40.63 15.20
C GLY A 496 -10.33 39.37 16.09
N ARG A 497 -9.97 38.18 15.58
CA ARG A 497 -9.89 36.95 16.38
C ARG A 497 -8.48 36.73 16.92
N GLU A 498 -8.38 36.33 18.19
CA GLU A 498 -7.13 35.80 18.74
C GLU A 498 -6.85 34.38 18.24
N MET A 499 -5.58 33.98 18.30
CA MET A 499 -5.16 32.62 17.99
C MET A 499 -5.76 31.64 19.02
N ARG A 500 -6.60 30.70 18.56
CA ARG A 500 -7.26 29.72 19.43
C ARG A 500 -7.61 28.44 18.67
N ALA A 501 -7.68 27.32 19.40
CA ALA A 501 -8.13 26.04 18.88
C ALA A 501 -9.39 25.57 19.61
N PHE A 502 -10.33 24.97 18.90
CA PHE A 502 -11.57 24.45 19.45
C PHE A 502 -11.81 23.01 18.99
N TYR A 503 -12.47 22.20 19.82
CA TYR A 503 -12.89 20.85 19.43
C TYR A 503 -14.28 20.51 19.97
N HIS A 504 -15.15 20.06 19.07
CA HIS A 504 -16.49 19.56 19.38
C HIS A 504 -16.49 18.02 19.30
N PRO A 505 -16.61 17.29 20.42
CA PRO A 505 -16.39 15.85 20.47
C PRO A 505 -17.50 15.03 19.79
N GLU A 506 -18.75 15.48 19.82
CA GLU A 506 -19.88 14.69 19.29
C GLU A 506 -19.81 14.56 17.76
N THR A 507 -19.52 15.67 17.08
CA THR A 507 -19.38 15.75 15.62
C THR A 507 -17.93 15.64 15.15
N ARG A 508 -16.98 15.51 16.09
CA ARG A 508 -15.53 15.40 15.84
C ARG A 508 -15.05 16.50 14.88
N THR A 509 -15.51 17.72 15.13
CA THR A 509 -15.15 18.91 14.36
C THR A 509 -14.14 19.72 15.16
N ALA A 510 -13.00 20.03 14.58
CA ALA A 510 -11.98 20.88 15.18
C ALA A 510 -11.78 22.17 14.38
N PHE A 511 -11.44 23.25 15.08
CA PHE A 511 -11.15 24.55 14.48
C PHE A 511 -9.77 25.02 14.98
N LEU A 512 -8.90 25.41 14.04
CA LEU A 512 -7.66 26.12 14.30
C LEU A 512 -7.80 27.51 13.71
N ILE A 513 -7.84 28.52 14.58
CA ILE A 513 -8.08 29.91 14.22
C ILE A 513 -6.79 30.71 14.36
N ASN A 514 -6.42 31.43 13.31
CA ASN A 514 -5.28 32.36 13.26
C ASN A 514 -3.94 31.73 13.66
N THR A 515 -3.72 30.49 13.25
CA THR A 515 -2.43 29.81 13.37
C THR A 515 -2.09 29.08 12.09
N ASP A 516 -0.80 29.13 11.76
CA ASP A 516 -0.21 28.51 10.58
C ASP A 516 0.89 27.51 10.94
N LEU A 517 0.87 27.01 12.18
CA LEU A 517 1.81 26.02 12.72
C LEU A 517 1.40 24.57 12.42
N TYR A 518 2.39 23.74 12.08
CA TYR A 518 2.25 22.30 11.88
C TYR A 518 1.91 21.57 13.17
N GLY A 519 2.59 21.91 14.28
CA GLY A 519 2.44 21.23 15.57
C GLY A 519 0.99 21.14 16.08
N PRO A 520 0.22 22.24 16.13
CA PRO A 520 -1.18 22.22 16.55
C PRO A 520 -2.09 21.39 15.63
N LEU A 521 -1.91 21.51 14.31
CA LEU A 521 -2.66 20.71 13.33
C LEU A 521 -2.38 19.21 13.48
N ARG A 522 -1.10 18.85 13.59
CA ARG A 522 -0.65 17.49 13.89
C ARG A 522 -1.27 16.97 15.19
N SER A 523 -1.22 17.78 16.24
CA SER A 523 -1.71 17.41 17.57
C SER A 523 -3.21 17.12 17.57
N LEU A 524 -4.02 17.98 16.93
CA LEU A 524 -5.46 17.75 16.81
C LEU A 524 -5.78 16.47 16.03
N ALA A 525 -5.10 16.24 14.91
CA ALA A 525 -5.33 15.06 14.08
C ALA A 525 -5.01 13.75 14.82
N LEU A 526 -3.88 13.71 15.52
CA LEU A 526 -3.48 12.59 16.35
C LEU A 526 -4.47 12.38 17.50
N GLY A 527 -4.86 13.45 18.21
CA GLY A 527 -5.84 13.41 19.29
C GLY A 527 -7.20 12.87 18.85
N MET A 528 -7.72 13.35 17.71
CA MET A 528 -8.97 12.89 17.11
C MET A 528 -8.88 11.41 16.73
N ALA A 529 -7.80 10.98 16.09
CA ALA A 529 -7.62 9.58 15.70
C ALA A 529 -7.62 8.66 16.93
N ILE A 530 -6.91 9.04 18.00
CA ILE A 530 -6.90 8.30 19.26
C ILE A 530 -8.32 8.21 19.84
N GLU A 531 -9.00 9.35 20.01
CA GLU A 531 -10.36 9.40 20.58
C GLU A 531 -11.38 8.56 19.80
N ILE A 532 -11.30 8.55 18.48
CA ILE A 532 -12.18 7.74 17.62
C ILE A 532 -11.92 6.24 17.81
N THR A 533 -10.64 5.83 17.93
CA THR A 533 -10.27 4.42 18.12
C THR A 533 -10.44 3.91 19.54
N GLU A 534 -10.41 4.80 20.54
CA GLU A 534 -10.47 4.47 21.96
C GLU A 534 -11.76 3.73 22.34
N ARG A 535 -12.89 4.08 21.69
CA ARG A 535 -14.18 3.40 21.89
C ARG A 535 -14.17 1.91 21.53
N GLN A 536 -13.18 1.46 20.75
CA GLN A 536 -13.05 0.06 20.36
C GLN A 536 -12.26 -0.76 21.39
N LEU A 537 -11.60 -0.13 22.37
CA LEU A 537 -10.74 -0.80 23.38
C LEU A 537 -9.65 -1.71 22.78
N VAL A 538 -9.21 -1.40 21.55
CA VAL A 538 -8.22 -2.19 20.79
C VAL A 538 -6.97 -1.39 20.49
N THR A 539 -7.07 -0.06 20.35
CA THR A 539 -5.93 0.81 20.04
C THR A 539 -5.93 2.04 20.94
N ASN A 540 -4.75 2.47 21.39
CA ASN A 540 -4.50 3.76 22.04
C ASN A 540 -3.10 4.27 21.63
N ALA A 541 -2.55 5.28 22.29
CA ALA A 541 -1.21 5.79 22.03
C ALA A 541 -0.43 6.07 23.31
N ILE A 542 0.90 6.00 23.21
CA ILE A 542 1.84 6.30 24.29
C ILE A 542 2.75 7.44 23.84
N ARG A 543 2.78 8.52 24.62
CA ARG A 543 3.73 9.63 24.46
C ARG A 543 5.12 9.20 24.91
N GLY A 544 5.98 8.86 23.95
CA GLY A 544 7.32 8.40 24.22
C GLY A 544 8.14 8.30 22.95
N MET A 545 9.44 8.13 23.12
CA MET A 545 10.36 7.87 22.01
C MET A 545 10.51 6.36 21.86
N ALA A 546 10.21 5.83 20.67
CA ALA A 546 10.15 4.39 20.42
C ALA A 546 11.30 3.91 19.55
N LEU A 547 11.89 2.78 19.94
CA LEU A 547 12.97 2.10 19.24
C LEU A 547 12.58 0.66 18.92
N ASP A 548 13.09 0.15 17.81
CA ASP A 548 13.10 -1.27 17.47
C ASP A 548 14.47 -1.88 17.76
N PHE A 549 14.49 -3.01 18.45
CA PHE A 549 15.67 -3.83 18.68
C PHE A 549 15.38 -5.25 18.16
N LYS A 550 15.86 -5.55 16.94
CA LYS A 550 15.68 -6.85 16.27
C LYS A 550 14.21 -7.30 16.20
N GLY A 551 13.29 -6.39 15.87
CA GLY A 551 11.85 -6.67 15.76
C GLY A 551 11.07 -6.60 17.08
N ASN A 552 11.74 -6.32 18.19
CA ASN A 552 11.12 -6.08 19.49
C ASN A 552 11.18 -4.58 19.82
N GLY A 553 10.02 -3.98 20.09
CA GLY A 553 9.87 -2.57 20.41
C GLY A 553 10.15 -2.27 21.86
N LEU A 554 10.74 -1.10 22.11
CA LEU A 554 10.78 -0.46 23.43
C LEU A 554 10.39 1.01 23.34
N ILE A 555 9.80 1.53 24.42
CA ILE A 555 9.41 2.95 24.50
C ILE A 555 10.05 3.59 25.73
N LEU A 556 10.68 4.74 25.54
CA LEU A 556 11.12 5.63 26.61
C LEU A 556 10.04 6.68 26.89
N VAL A 557 9.52 6.67 28.11
CA VAL A 557 8.47 7.59 28.59
C VAL A 557 9.02 8.40 29.74
N GLY A 558 8.84 9.71 29.76
CA GLY A 558 9.33 10.52 30.87
C GLY A 558 9.08 12.01 30.70
N PRO A 559 8.89 12.75 31.82
CA PRO A 559 8.74 14.20 31.80
C PRO A 559 10.03 14.93 31.38
N PRO A 560 9.96 16.23 31.08
CA PRO A 560 11.16 17.05 30.87
C PRO A 560 12.16 16.91 32.04
N GLY A 561 13.46 16.94 31.74
CA GLY A 561 14.53 16.81 32.74
C GLY A 561 14.98 15.37 33.06
N THR A 562 14.36 14.36 32.46
CA THR A 562 14.70 12.93 32.67
C THR A 562 15.73 12.38 31.70
N ARG A 563 16.50 13.25 31.04
CA ARG A 563 17.49 12.89 30.02
C ARG A 563 16.97 11.94 28.91
N LYS A 564 15.66 11.98 28.63
CA LYS A 564 14.99 11.04 27.71
C LYS A 564 15.55 11.09 26.29
N THR A 565 15.76 12.30 25.78
CA THR A 565 16.21 12.53 24.40
C THR A 565 17.66 12.09 24.25
N GLU A 566 18.49 12.40 25.24
CA GLU A 566 19.89 11.99 25.32
C GLU A 566 19.99 10.46 25.33
N LEU A 567 19.28 9.80 26.24
CA LEU A 567 19.26 8.35 26.37
C LEU A 567 18.76 7.65 25.10
N PHE A 568 17.77 8.23 24.42
CA PHE A 568 17.26 7.74 23.15
C PHE A 568 18.33 7.73 22.06
N PHE A 569 19.08 8.83 21.90
CA PHE A 569 20.14 8.92 20.90
C PHE A 569 21.40 8.13 21.28
N GLU A 570 21.71 7.98 22.58
CA GLU A 570 22.74 7.05 23.07
C GLU A 570 22.43 5.59 22.69
N LEU A 571 21.15 5.19 22.73
CA LEU A 571 20.73 3.86 22.26
C LEU A 571 20.82 3.74 20.74
N LEU A 572 20.42 4.77 19.98
CA LEU A 572 20.51 4.77 18.52
C LEU A 572 21.94 4.76 17.97
N ALA A 573 22.93 5.15 18.77
CA ALA A 573 24.33 5.01 18.40
C ALA A 573 24.75 3.53 18.23
N ASP A 574 24.02 2.58 18.83
CA ASP A 574 24.19 1.16 18.59
C ASP A 574 23.38 0.72 17.35
N PRO A 575 24.03 0.17 16.31
CA PRO A 575 23.40 -0.15 15.02
C PRO A 575 22.32 -1.24 15.10
N ARG A 576 22.22 -1.95 16.24
CA ARG A 576 21.15 -2.92 16.49
C ARG A 576 19.81 -2.24 16.76
N PHE A 577 19.81 -0.97 17.17
CA PHE A 577 18.62 -0.19 17.40
C PHE A 577 18.23 0.59 16.15
N ARG A 578 16.92 0.69 15.93
CA ARG A 578 16.35 1.51 14.85
C ARG A 578 15.28 2.42 15.43
N LEU A 579 15.25 3.65 14.93
CA LEU A 579 14.26 4.65 15.28
C LEU A 579 12.89 4.19 14.74
N GLN A 580 11.88 4.17 15.60
CA GLN A 580 10.49 3.92 15.22
C GLN A 580 9.61 5.16 15.37
N ALA A 581 9.72 5.91 16.46
CA ALA A 581 8.95 7.14 16.65
C ALA A 581 9.69 8.09 17.59
N ASN A 582 9.54 9.40 17.40
CA ASN A 582 10.30 10.41 18.13
C ASN A 582 9.56 11.09 19.30
N ASP A 583 8.24 10.93 19.41
CA ASP A 583 7.47 11.58 20.48
C ASP A 583 6.11 10.93 20.82
N LEU A 584 5.50 10.19 19.88
CA LEU A 584 4.24 9.48 20.06
C LEU A 584 4.24 8.17 19.25
N VAL A 585 3.70 7.10 19.84
CA VAL A 585 3.50 5.82 19.14
C VAL A 585 2.12 5.25 19.43
N PHE A 586 1.45 4.71 18.41
CA PHE A 586 0.17 4.03 18.58
C PHE A 586 0.45 2.60 19.05
N VAL A 587 -0.37 2.10 19.97
CA VAL A 587 -0.27 0.75 20.49
C VAL A 587 -1.59 0.00 20.31
N ARG A 588 -1.52 -1.21 19.75
CA ARG A 588 -2.69 -2.02 19.42
C ARG A 588 -2.59 -3.41 20.02
N LEU A 589 -3.67 -3.87 20.65
CA LEU A 589 -3.80 -5.24 21.16
C LEU A 589 -4.01 -6.23 20.01
N GLN A 590 -3.16 -7.26 19.93
CA GLN A 590 -3.30 -8.40 19.01
C GLN A 590 -3.14 -9.71 19.79
N GLY A 591 -4.26 -10.27 20.26
CA GLY A 591 -4.25 -11.39 21.19
C GLY A 591 -3.61 -10.98 22.52
N LYS A 592 -2.51 -11.65 22.90
CA LYS A 592 -1.69 -11.31 24.09
C LYS A 592 -0.53 -10.35 23.79
N ASN A 593 -0.28 -10.05 22.52
CA ASN A 593 0.81 -9.17 22.12
C ASN A 593 0.33 -7.72 22.00
N LEU A 594 1.23 -6.79 22.31
CA LEU A 594 1.03 -5.35 22.09
C LEU A 594 1.89 -4.92 20.90
N MET A 595 1.25 -4.47 19.82
CA MET A 595 1.94 -3.97 18.64
C MET A 595 2.11 -2.47 18.75
N ALA A 596 3.32 -1.94 18.54
CA ALA A 596 3.55 -0.50 18.41
C ALA A 596 3.65 -0.12 16.93
N GLU A 597 3.03 1.00 16.55
CA GLU A 597 2.90 1.48 15.17
C GLU A 597 3.16 3.00 15.06
N CYS A 598 4.03 3.38 14.12
CA CYS A 598 4.21 4.76 13.70
C CYS A 598 3.26 5.07 12.52
N VAL A 599 2.26 5.90 12.80
CA VAL A 599 1.18 6.24 11.85
C VAL A 599 1.55 7.38 10.89
N GLU A 600 2.61 8.12 11.21
CA GLU A 600 3.11 9.23 10.41
C GLU A 600 4.03 8.75 9.28
N ARG A 601 3.96 9.43 8.14
CA ARG A 601 4.87 9.16 7.01
C ARG A 601 6.23 9.82 7.22
N LYS A 602 6.23 11.02 7.80
CA LYS A 602 7.43 11.82 8.10
C LYS A 602 7.49 12.04 9.61
N LEU A 603 8.70 12.07 10.17
CA LEU A 603 8.90 12.31 11.59
C LEU A 603 9.00 13.81 11.82
N TYR A 604 8.11 14.34 12.66
CA TYR A 604 8.12 15.74 13.07
C TYR A 604 9.08 15.95 14.24
N MET A 605 10.32 16.33 13.94
CA MET A 605 11.43 16.34 14.92
C MET A 605 11.98 17.76 15.15
N PRO A 606 12.37 18.13 16.39
CA PRO A 606 13.08 19.38 16.63
C PRO A 606 14.45 19.37 15.94
N THR A 607 14.76 20.43 15.19
CA THR A 607 16.05 20.57 14.50
C THR A 607 17.28 20.59 15.42
N PRO A 608 17.23 21.09 16.67
CA PRO A 608 18.38 21.01 17.59
C PRO A 608 18.81 19.58 17.95
N THR A 609 17.99 18.56 17.68
CA THR A 609 18.37 17.15 17.93
C THR A 609 19.63 16.70 17.18
N VAL A 610 20.04 17.43 16.13
CA VAL A 610 21.31 17.24 15.43
C VAL A 610 22.52 17.34 16.37
N GLU A 611 22.44 18.13 17.45
CA GLU A 611 23.54 18.24 18.41
C GLU A 611 23.75 16.96 19.22
N LEU A 612 22.69 16.17 19.42
CA LEU A 612 22.75 14.88 20.09
C LEU A 612 23.06 13.74 19.11
N TYR A 613 22.64 13.87 17.85
CA TYR A 613 22.86 12.85 16.82
C TYR A 613 23.24 13.49 15.46
N PRO A 614 24.54 13.81 15.25
CA PRO A 614 25.02 14.55 14.08
C PRO A 614 24.71 13.92 12.72
N ALA A 615 24.47 12.61 12.68
CA ALA A 615 24.06 11.89 11.46
C ALA A 615 22.76 12.46 10.85
N LEU A 616 21.91 13.12 11.64
CA LEU A 616 20.69 13.76 11.16
C LEU A 616 20.94 15.04 10.36
N ALA A 617 22.10 15.69 10.51
CA ALA A 617 22.37 16.99 9.91
C ALA A 617 22.13 16.97 8.39
N SER A 618 22.75 16.02 7.70
CA SER A 618 22.63 15.86 6.25
C SER A 618 21.21 15.52 5.80
N LEU A 619 20.46 14.77 6.63
CA LEU A 619 19.08 14.39 6.33
C LEU A 619 18.13 15.57 6.54
N PHE A 620 18.39 16.40 7.56
CA PHE A 620 17.61 17.60 7.83
C PHE A 620 17.87 18.66 6.75
N ASP A 621 19.10 18.76 6.24
CA ASP A 621 19.45 19.58 5.08
C ASP A 621 18.70 19.16 3.80
N LEU A 622 18.06 17.98 3.78
CA LEU A 622 17.21 17.45 2.72
C LEU A 622 15.70 17.46 3.06
N SER A 623 15.34 17.87 4.28
CA SER A 623 13.97 17.80 4.81
C SER A 623 13.31 19.19 4.85
N LYS A 624 12.01 19.26 4.55
CA LYS A 624 11.24 20.49 4.78
C LYS A 624 11.28 20.85 6.26
N CYS A 625 11.62 22.10 6.58
CA CYS A 625 11.67 22.58 7.95
C CYS A 625 10.67 23.71 8.22
N GLU A 626 10.19 23.79 9.45
CA GLU A 626 9.36 24.87 9.98
C GLU A 626 10.20 25.70 10.96
N ASN A 627 10.08 27.03 10.88
CA ASN A 627 10.66 28.00 11.82
C ASN A 627 12.18 27.97 11.97
N VAL A 628 12.90 27.58 10.91
CA VAL A 628 14.37 27.58 10.88
C VAL A 628 14.98 28.91 10.44
N VAL A 629 16.19 29.19 10.93
CA VAL A 629 17.00 30.35 10.58
C VAL A 629 17.82 30.04 9.33
N THR A 630 17.49 30.70 8.22
CA THR A 630 18.12 30.48 6.91
C THR A 630 19.14 31.55 6.53
N ARG A 631 19.23 32.66 7.27
CA ARG A 631 20.16 33.76 7.04
C ARG A 631 20.94 34.09 8.30
N LYS A 632 22.23 34.39 8.16
CA LYS A 632 23.11 34.68 9.30
C LYS A 632 22.67 35.93 10.05
N GLU A 633 22.14 36.94 9.37
CA GLU A 633 21.60 38.15 10.02
C GLU A 633 20.43 37.86 10.96
N ASP A 634 19.67 36.79 10.71
CA ASP A 634 18.52 36.38 11.55
C ASP A 634 18.96 35.48 12.74
N CYS A 635 20.26 35.18 12.86
CA CYS A 635 20.80 34.36 13.94
C CYS A 635 20.83 35.14 15.25
N GLN A 636 20.04 34.70 16.25
CA GLN A 636 20.03 35.29 17.59
C GLN A 636 20.99 34.61 18.58
N ASP A 637 21.68 33.56 18.14
CA ASP A 637 22.64 32.81 18.96
C ASP A 637 24.02 33.48 18.93
N ALA A 638 24.43 34.05 20.07
CA ALA A 638 25.67 34.82 20.19
C ALA A 638 26.94 33.96 20.09
N GLU A 639 26.89 32.66 20.41
CA GLU A 639 28.03 31.76 20.26
C GLU A 639 28.17 31.32 18.80
N CYS A 640 27.05 31.04 18.13
CA CYS A 640 27.00 30.72 16.71
C CYS A 640 27.46 31.89 15.82
N GLN A 641 27.20 33.13 16.21
CA GLN A 641 27.71 34.32 15.50
C GLN A 641 29.23 34.50 15.65
N ARG A 642 29.79 34.07 16.79
CA ARG A 642 31.23 34.17 17.10
C ARG A 642 32.04 32.96 16.63
N ALA A 643 31.38 31.86 16.26
CA ALA A 643 32.05 30.67 15.75
C ALA A 643 32.78 30.98 14.43
N GLU A 644 34.05 30.56 14.33
CA GLU A 644 34.91 30.82 13.16
C GLU A 644 34.34 30.23 11.85
N GLU A 645 33.50 29.20 11.94
CA GLU A 645 32.95 28.52 10.77
C GLU A 645 31.42 28.33 10.85
N CYS A 646 30.65 29.37 10.53
CA CYS A 646 29.18 29.31 10.48
C CYS A 646 28.67 28.34 9.39
N ARG A 647 27.65 27.52 9.71
CA ARG A 647 27.02 26.61 8.72
C ARG A 647 26.41 27.34 7.53
N LEU A 648 25.78 28.49 7.78
CA LEU A 648 25.15 29.29 6.72
C LEU A 648 26.20 29.87 5.77
N ASP A 649 27.37 30.28 6.30
CA ASP A 649 28.49 30.73 5.48
C ASP A 649 29.09 29.60 4.62
N ARG A 650 28.94 28.33 5.06
CA ARG A 650 29.31 27.12 4.30
C ARG A 650 28.23 26.66 3.32
N GLY A 651 27.14 27.42 3.16
CA GLY A 651 26.07 27.09 2.22
C GLY A 651 25.07 26.05 2.74
N ALA A 652 25.02 25.78 4.05
CA ALA A 652 23.95 24.96 4.63
C ALA A 652 22.58 25.65 4.45
N PRO A 653 21.49 24.90 4.23
CA PRO A 653 20.17 25.46 3.96
C PRO A 653 19.56 26.20 5.15
N PHE A 654 19.95 25.86 6.37
CA PHE A 654 19.55 26.54 7.60
C PHE A 654 20.54 26.26 8.75
N CYS A 655 20.40 27.00 9.85
CA CYS A 655 21.17 26.84 11.07
C CYS A 655 20.32 26.17 12.16
N TYR A 656 20.58 24.91 12.51
CA TYR A 656 19.84 24.24 13.59
C TYR A 656 20.10 24.86 14.98
N ARG A 657 21.30 25.39 15.25
CA ARG A 657 21.63 26.07 16.53
C ARG A 657 20.78 27.31 16.76
N ALA A 658 20.69 28.17 15.75
CA ALA A 658 19.87 29.37 15.81
C ALA A 658 18.36 29.08 15.70
N SER A 659 17.97 27.81 15.46
CA SER A 659 16.58 27.37 15.24
C SER A 659 16.03 26.61 16.45
N ALA A 660 16.13 27.19 17.65
CA ALA A 660 15.69 26.52 18.89
C ALA A 660 14.21 26.03 18.86
N ASN A 661 13.34 26.71 18.09
CA ASN A 661 11.94 26.32 17.88
C ASN A 661 11.69 25.74 16.48
N GLY A 662 12.73 25.38 15.75
CA GLY A 662 12.64 24.85 14.40
C GLY A 662 12.36 23.36 14.41
N TYR A 663 11.47 22.91 13.52
CA TYR A 663 11.12 21.50 13.35
C TYR A 663 11.41 21.04 11.92
N THR A 664 11.65 19.75 11.75
CA THR A 664 11.87 19.11 10.46
C THR A 664 10.82 18.04 10.21
N MET A 665 10.55 17.80 8.93
CA MET A 665 9.74 16.72 8.39
C MET A 665 10.64 15.63 7.80
N LEU A 666 11.26 14.81 8.66
CA LEU A 666 12.24 13.81 8.22
C LEU A 666 11.54 12.60 7.56
N ASP A 667 11.99 12.16 6.37
CA ASP A 667 11.64 10.83 5.87
C ASP A 667 12.46 9.75 6.59
N PRO A 668 11.83 8.88 7.40
CA PRO A 668 12.58 7.87 8.12
C PRO A 668 13.22 6.81 7.20
N ASN A 669 12.76 6.65 5.95
CA ASN A 669 13.41 5.72 5.02
C ASN A 669 14.81 6.19 4.61
N TRP A 670 15.17 7.46 4.81
CA TRP A 670 16.52 7.95 4.52
C TRP A 670 17.55 7.48 5.55
N LEU A 671 17.11 7.09 6.76
CA LEU A 671 17.99 6.53 7.79
C LEU A 671 18.39 5.07 7.49
N TYR A 672 17.48 4.28 6.88
CA TYR A 672 17.62 2.82 6.80
C TYR A 672 17.47 2.23 5.39
N GLY A 673 17.25 3.06 4.37
CA GLY A 673 16.91 2.62 3.02
C GLY A 673 15.42 2.24 2.86
N ARG A 674 14.98 2.02 1.61
CA ARG A 674 13.60 1.61 1.30
C ARG A 674 13.30 0.25 1.94
N GLY A 675 12.27 0.19 2.78
CA GLY A 675 11.86 -1.04 3.48
C GLY A 675 12.61 -1.34 4.77
N GLY A 676 13.64 -0.55 5.14
CA GLY A 676 14.43 -0.74 6.35
C GLY A 676 13.83 -0.13 7.62
N TYR A 677 12.89 0.82 7.49
CA TYR A 677 12.27 1.54 8.60
C TYR A 677 11.21 0.69 9.33
N PRO A 678 11.36 0.42 10.64
CA PRO A 678 10.43 -0.41 11.41
C PRO A 678 9.16 0.36 11.77
N ARG A 679 8.21 0.47 10.82
CA ARG A 679 6.90 1.11 11.09
C ARG A 679 6.11 0.41 12.20
N LYS A 680 6.27 -0.91 12.32
CA LYS A 680 5.60 -1.74 13.31
C LYS A 680 6.57 -2.68 13.99
N ASN A 681 6.36 -2.95 15.28
CA ASN A 681 7.10 -3.97 16.03
C ASN A 681 6.25 -4.53 17.18
N ASN A 682 6.72 -5.64 17.75
CA ASN A 682 6.13 -6.21 18.97
C ASN A 682 6.68 -5.44 20.17
N LEU A 683 5.87 -4.62 20.83
CA LEU A 683 6.28 -3.89 22.01
C LEU A 683 6.53 -4.87 23.16
N ARG A 684 7.76 -4.89 23.67
CA ARG A 684 8.20 -5.78 24.76
C ARG A 684 8.56 -5.03 26.04
N TRP A 685 9.03 -3.79 25.91
CA TRP A 685 9.55 -3.02 27.04
C TRP A 685 9.05 -1.59 27.07
N ILE A 686 8.70 -1.11 28.26
CA ILE A 686 8.43 0.31 28.52
C ILE A 686 9.34 0.76 29.64
N PHE A 687 10.15 1.79 29.38
CA PHE A 687 11.01 2.42 30.37
C PHE A 687 10.42 3.76 30.76
N ILE A 688 9.87 3.84 31.97
CA ILE A 688 9.38 5.07 32.57
C ILE A 688 10.56 5.74 33.28
N LEU A 689 10.96 6.91 32.81
CA LEU A 689 12.17 7.59 33.22
C LEU A 689 11.93 8.53 34.39
N ARG A 690 12.88 8.52 35.31
CA ARG A 690 13.10 9.57 36.30
C ARG A 690 14.57 9.96 36.34
N SER A 691 14.87 11.02 37.09
CA SER A 691 16.25 11.50 37.26
C SER A 691 16.43 12.06 38.66
N ASP A 692 17.08 11.29 39.53
CA ASP A 692 17.46 11.71 40.88
C ASP A 692 18.72 10.97 41.34
N ALA A 693 19.40 11.50 42.37
CA ALA A 693 20.70 11.00 42.81
C ALA A 693 20.62 9.82 43.80
N VAL A 694 19.45 9.52 44.37
CA VAL A 694 19.33 8.64 45.55
C VAL A 694 18.68 7.30 45.24
N SER A 695 17.93 7.23 44.15
CA SER A 695 17.13 6.06 43.85
C SER A 695 17.85 5.03 42.98
N PRO A 696 17.46 3.75 43.04
CA PRO A 696 18.12 2.69 42.26
C PRO A 696 18.03 2.96 40.75
N GLY A 697 19.02 2.44 40.01
CA GLY A 697 19.15 2.62 38.56
C GLY A 697 17.96 2.09 37.76
N PHE A 698 17.31 1.02 38.23
CA PHE A 698 16.04 0.55 37.68
C PHE A 698 15.25 -0.27 38.70
N VAL A 699 13.92 -0.32 38.54
CA VAL A 699 13.00 -1.20 39.26
C VAL A 699 11.98 -1.74 38.26
N GLU A 700 11.76 -3.06 38.22
CA GLU A 700 10.64 -3.63 37.45
C GLU A 700 9.34 -3.39 38.21
N LEU A 701 8.36 -2.75 37.54
CA LEU A 701 7.06 -2.46 38.13
C LEU A 701 6.11 -3.60 37.86
N ASN A 702 5.30 -3.96 38.87
CA ASN A 702 4.17 -4.83 38.61
C ASN A 702 3.06 -4.09 37.86
N ARG A 703 2.07 -4.82 37.35
CA ARG A 703 0.99 -4.27 36.52
C ARG A 703 0.23 -3.13 37.19
N GLU A 704 -0.09 -3.25 38.48
CA GLU A 704 -0.85 -2.22 39.19
C GLU A 704 -0.02 -0.96 39.43
N GLU A 705 1.26 -1.11 39.75
CA GLU A 705 2.19 0.01 39.89
C GLU A 705 2.37 0.73 38.56
N ALA A 706 2.62 -0.01 37.47
CA ALA A 706 2.73 0.54 36.13
C ALA A 706 1.45 1.29 35.72
N LEU A 707 0.27 0.70 35.97
CA LEU A 707 -1.01 1.33 35.67
C LEU A 707 -1.20 2.63 36.48
N ARG A 708 -0.81 2.67 37.76
CA ARG A 708 -0.88 3.89 38.59
C ARG A 708 0.06 5.00 38.09
N VAL A 709 1.26 4.63 37.63
CA VAL A 709 2.22 5.60 37.09
C VAL A 709 1.77 6.13 35.73
N PHE A 710 1.19 5.27 34.89
CA PHE A 710 0.52 5.73 33.68
C PHE A 710 -0.65 6.66 34.04
N GLU A 711 -1.46 6.29 35.05
CA GLU A 711 -2.64 7.03 35.54
C GLU A 711 -2.32 8.45 36.01
N SER A 712 -1.27 8.58 36.83
CA SER A 712 -0.88 9.87 37.39
C SER A 712 -0.19 10.75 36.35
N GLY A 713 0.45 10.14 35.34
CA GLY A 713 1.42 10.80 34.46
C GLY A 713 2.63 11.35 35.23
N GLU A 714 2.80 10.96 36.50
CA GLU A 714 3.86 11.42 37.39
C GLU A 714 4.83 10.28 37.69
N THR A 715 6.13 10.58 37.59
CA THR A 715 7.17 9.69 38.11
C THR A 715 7.58 10.14 39.52
N PRO A 716 7.59 9.23 40.52
CA PRO A 716 8.04 9.56 41.86
C PRO A 716 9.46 10.15 41.86
N GLY A 717 9.63 11.36 42.39
CA GLY A 717 10.93 12.06 42.46
C GLY A 717 11.26 12.99 41.28
N ALA A 718 10.37 13.16 40.29
CA ALA A 718 10.57 14.17 39.25
C ALA A 718 10.58 15.59 39.85
N VAL A 719 11.59 16.40 39.50
CA VAL A 719 11.63 17.83 39.85
C VAL A 719 10.38 18.49 39.28
N ARG A 720 9.49 18.98 40.15
CA ARG A 720 8.31 19.76 39.73
C ARG A 720 8.79 21.06 39.07
N THR A 721 8.98 21.04 37.75
CA THR A 721 9.03 22.27 36.99
C THR A 721 7.66 22.95 37.11
N LEU A 722 7.65 24.21 37.54
CA LEU A 722 6.50 25.14 37.58
C LEU A 722 5.86 25.42 36.19
N ALA A 723 6.15 24.58 35.19
CA ALA A 723 5.46 24.62 33.91
C ALA A 723 4.06 24.00 34.11
N SER A 724 3.04 24.81 33.82
CA SER A 724 1.60 24.55 33.92
C SER A 724 1.07 23.44 32.99
N GLY A 725 1.77 22.30 32.89
CA GLY A 725 1.32 21.14 32.13
C GLY A 725 0.23 20.39 32.88
N LYS A 726 -0.96 20.22 32.28
CA LYS A 726 -2.03 19.36 32.80
C LYS A 726 -1.49 17.92 32.97
N HIS A 727 -1.77 17.28 34.11
CA HIS A 727 -1.56 15.84 34.31
C HIS A 727 -2.23 15.07 33.15
N GLN A 728 -1.51 14.12 32.53
CA GLN A 728 -1.98 13.40 31.33
C GLN A 728 -2.20 11.94 31.66
N PRO A 729 -3.43 11.56 32.04
CA PRO A 729 -3.61 10.38 32.85
C PRO A 729 -3.32 9.05 32.19
N PHE A 730 -2.97 8.87 30.92
CA PHE A 730 -2.37 7.60 30.47
C PHE A 730 -1.44 7.82 29.25
N PHE A 731 -0.71 8.94 29.27
CA PHE A 731 0.25 9.39 28.23
C PHE A 731 -0.32 9.64 26.82
N ASN A 732 -1.58 10.06 26.71
CA ASN A 732 -2.10 10.72 25.52
C ASN A 732 -1.78 12.24 25.58
N PRO A 733 -0.90 12.79 24.70
CA PRO A 733 -0.56 14.21 24.71
C PRO A 733 -1.64 15.13 24.19
N HIS A 734 -2.65 14.57 23.53
CA HIS A 734 -3.57 15.28 22.65
C HIS A 734 -5.02 15.08 23.06
N LEU A 735 -5.28 14.83 24.35
CA LEU A 735 -6.64 14.71 24.85
C LEU A 735 -7.43 15.98 24.54
N LEU A 736 -8.41 15.83 23.65
CA LEU A 736 -9.33 16.90 23.24
C LEU A 736 -10.48 17.04 24.25
N GLY A 737 -10.15 16.94 25.54
CA GLY A 737 -11.08 16.95 26.68
C GLY A 737 -11.14 15.61 27.42
N THR A 738 -11.13 15.67 28.76
CA THR A 738 -11.19 14.52 29.67
C THR A 738 -12.56 14.42 30.33
N SER A 739 -13.19 13.25 30.26
CA SER A 739 -14.38 12.88 31.06
C SER A 739 -14.06 11.64 31.90
N PRO A 740 -14.79 11.38 33.01
CA PRO A 740 -14.62 10.15 33.79
C PRO A 740 -14.71 8.88 32.94
N GLU A 741 -15.64 8.86 31.98
CA GLU A 741 -15.81 7.74 31.03
C GLU A 741 -14.56 7.51 30.15
N LYS A 742 -13.95 8.59 29.62
CA LYS A 742 -12.71 8.45 28.83
C LYS A 742 -11.56 7.89 29.66
N LEU A 743 -11.44 8.32 30.92
CA LEU A 743 -10.40 7.80 31.83
C LEU A 743 -10.61 6.31 32.12
N GLU A 744 -11.85 5.88 32.28
CA GLU A 744 -12.19 4.48 32.50
C GLU A 744 -11.87 3.61 31.26
N LEU A 745 -12.20 4.08 30.05
CA LEU A 745 -11.84 3.38 28.80
C LEU A 745 -10.31 3.25 28.65
N GLN A 746 -9.55 4.30 28.97
CA GLN A 746 -8.09 4.25 28.96
C GLN A 746 -7.53 3.28 29.97
N ARG A 747 -8.03 3.35 31.22
CA ARG A 747 -7.62 2.43 32.28
C ARG A 747 -7.87 0.99 31.86
N ALA A 748 -9.04 0.67 31.30
CA ALA A 748 -9.38 -0.66 30.81
C ALA A 748 -8.46 -1.13 29.67
N PHE A 749 -8.12 -0.23 28.73
CA PHE A 749 -7.17 -0.55 27.66
C PHE A 749 -5.77 -0.84 28.22
N PHE A 750 -5.20 0.06 29.03
CA PHE A 750 -3.83 -0.08 29.53
C PHE A 750 -3.70 -1.22 30.54
N GLN A 751 -4.74 -1.52 31.31
CA GLN A 751 -4.78 -2.72 32.16
C GLN A 751 -4.52 -4.01 31.36
N ARG A 752 -5.07 -4.11 30.15
CA ARG A 752 -4.84 -5.24 29.24
C ARG A 752 -3.52 -5.12 28.48
N ALA A 753 -3.18 -3.92 28.02
CA ALA A 753 -1.96 -3.67 27.24
C ALA A 753 -0.69 -4.03 28.02
N LEU A 754 -0.68 -3.77 29.33
CA LEU A 754 0.46 -4.03 30.19
C LEU A 754 0.63 -5.51 30.57
N GLU A 755 -0.27 -6.42 30.20
CA GLU A 755 -0.12 -7.86 30.49
C GLU A 755 1.01 -8.53 29.70
N GLY A 756 1.29 -8.02 28.49
CA GLY A 756 2.28 -8.60 27.56
C GLY A 756 3.63 -7.88 27.52
N VAL A 757 3.86 -6.91 28.40
CA VAL A 757 4.97 -5.95 28.32
C VAL A 757 5.65 -5.79 29.67
N LYS A 758 6.99 -5.82 29.69
CA LYS A 758 7.76 -5.51 30.90
C LYS A 758 7.89 -4.00 31.08
N VAL A 759 7.55 -3.50 32.26
CA VAL A 759 7.61 -2.07 32.58
C VAL A 759 8.68 -1.81 33.62
N TYR A 760 9.61 -0.92 33.31
CA TYR A 760 10.70 -0.54 34.20
C TYR A 760 10.57 0.93 34.60
N LEU A 761 10.69 1.22 35.89
CA LEU A 761 11.01 2.56 36.37
C LEU A 761 12.53 2.73 36.33
N PHE A 762 13.03 3.54 35.42
CA PHE A 762 14.47 3.69 35.12
C PHE A 762 15.00 5.06 35.56
N ASN A 763 16.08 5.07 36.34
CA ASN A 763 16.69 6.30 36.83
C ASN A 763 17.87 6.73 35.95
N SER A 764 17.59 7.62 35.01
CA SER A 764 18.56 8.24 34.09
C SER A 764 19.61 9.14 34.78
N GLY A 765 19.41 9.46 36.07
CA GLY A 765 20.35 10.22 36.88
C GLY A 765 21.54 9.38 37.36
N VAL A 766 21.39 8.05 37.44
CA VAL A 766 22.43 7.14 37.97
C VAL A 766 22.74 5.96 37.03
N ALA A 767 21.92 5.72 35.99
CA ALA A 767 22.13 4.68 34.99
C ALA A 767 21.99 5.22 33.55
N GLY A 768 22.82 4.72 32.63
CA GLY A 768 22.85 5.13 31.22
C GLY A 768 22.34 4.07 30.25
N ALA A 769 22.48 4.31 28.94
CA ALA A 769 21.96 3.46 27.87
C ALA A 769 22.44 2.00 27.94
N ASP A 770 23.67 1.75 28.40
CA ASP A 770 24.21 0.39 28.51
C ASP A 770 23.41 -0.48 29.46
N LYS A 771 22.84 0.10 30.53
CA LYS A 771 21.99 -0.66 31.43
C LYS A 771 20.69 -1.10 30.77
N ILE A 772 20.12 -0.29 29.87
CA ILE A 772 18.96 -0.69 29.06
C ILE A 772 19.36 -1.81 28.09
N LYS A 773 20.53 -1.70 27.44
CA LYS A 773 21.05 -2.74 26.54
C LYS A 773 21.20 -4.08 27.27
N ASP A 774 21.70 -4.09 28.49
CA ASP A 774 21.83 -5.30 29.32
C ASP A 774 20.46 -5.92 29.65
N LEU A 775 19.49 -5.08 30.04
CA LEU A 775 18.15 -5.53 30.41
C LEU A 775 17.40 -6.17 29.25
N ILE A 776 17.56 -5.66 28.03
CA ILE A 776 16.86 -6.19 26.84
C ILE A 776 17.65 -7.29 26.10
N SER A 777 18.95 -7.44 26.39
CA SER A 777 19.78 -8.51 25.81
C SER A 777 19.74 -9.80 26.64
N SER A 778 19.21 -9.74 27.86
CA SER A 778 18.99 -10.91 28.70
C SER A 778 17.76 -11.70 28.18
N PRO A 779 17.87 -13.02 27.98
CA PRO A 779 16.86 -13.84 27.30
C PRO A 779 15.48 -13.86 27.98
#